data_AF-A0A7W9E6K3-F1
#
_entry.id   AF-A0A7W9E6K3-F1
#
_cell.length_a   1.000
_cell.length_b   1.000
_cell.length_c   1.000
_cell.angle_alpha   90.00
_cell.angle_beta   90.00
_cell.angle_gamma   90.00
#
_symmetry.space_group_name_H-M   'P 1'
#
loop_
_entity.id
_entity.type
_entity.pdbx_description
1 polymer ?
#
loop_
_entity_poly.entity_id
_entity_poly.type
_entity_poly.pdbx_seq_one_letter_code
_entity_poly.pdbx_strand_id
1 'polypeptide(L)'
;MTHYSETHRPYWNPLKAMHRETVDSYTDRVLPANQDTLMHQQHLIRLALKETEGTAEETWTRVISEKSGLQSGHFSRAAATGLHHGEDSHCSPCTDDFGQRWLCTNCSHGIAAHQYPHLDNIICRHHSKWVGPGSGPEEQMHVGADHQEAERRFRQLRRRGQMDAHFYVTLRRAFRTHQTSKAETTDNMTLTDILIYPLMMAVATALTRVDFLQNLFDPTRTYAASYETLEQQVRSAVGPGFTDVTRELWLYLRPTFLSVREHSLGKRAYVRTWDHDFPVPTAIINTLQPLTTAPEPFRNYLDVTGAYILTEKNWAAVRVHHLNERKHPGSKRRADDDFASICRSGHRITLTVSHFNKFLGPTSDGCRICSNHLVEPGFNDLETRYPARAREFHPEDNDGILPSQILPSSTTPYNWRCPQAGHLITTSPTNRVNGDPGCRVCLNREFRPGVNDIRTRCPQLATEWHPKLNVRRPEEVAVGSPDSAWWQCRFNHVWEALIESRVHGHGCPKCSARKLHGTNLPAARPDIAQEWDLDANMPVKPEDVAPHSCDTYAWRCPKDHPYRQRVDRRTSGSGCPYCARRKPLPGETDVASEHPLLIIDWDTERNGDIQPDQILPGTAKHWWKCFQNHEELQSVPHRVKSNGCTHCPADLRAGASPNLPARH
;
A
#
# COMPACT_ATOMS: atom_id res chain seq x y z
N MET A 1 -14.76 73.08 -35.01
CA MET A 1 -16.12 72.99 -34.44
C MET A 1 -17.12 72.28 -35.34
N THR A 2 -16.90 72.15 -36.66
CA THR A 2 -17.83 71.46 -37.58
C THR A 2 -17.79 69.93 -37.48
N HIS A 3 -16.63 69.32 -37.23
CA HIS A 3 -16.47 67.86 -37.14
C HIS A 3 -17.23 67.19 -35.97
N TYR A 4 -17.23 67.84 -34.80
CA TYR A 4 -17.95 67.37 -33.59
C TYR A 4 -19.47 67.28 -33.80
N SER A 5 -20.02 68.09 -34.72
CA SER A 5 -21.47 68.07 -34.96
C SER A 5 -21.92 66.82 -35.70
N GLU A 6 -21.06 66.19 -36.52
CA GLU A 6 -21.46 65.12 -37.43
C GLU A 6 -21.40 63.72 -36.77
N THR A 7 -20.41 63.50 -35.91
CA THR A 7 -20.25 62.27 -35.12
C THR A 7 -21.34 62.12 -34.06
N HIS A 8 -21.83 63.23 -33.50
CA HIS A 8 -22.86 63.26 -32.45
C HIS A 8 -24.29 63.58 -32.95
N ARG A 9 -24.48 63.93 -34.24
CA ARG A 9 -25.82 64.20 -34.79
C ARG A 9 -26.68 62.94 -34.75
N PRO A 10 -27.86 62.95 -34.07
CA PRO A 10 -28.76 61.81 -34.05
C PRO A 10 -29.19 61.39 -35.46
N TYR A 11 -29.38 60.09 -35.64
CA TYR A 11 -30.03 59.54 -36.83
C TYR A 11 -31.47 60.04 -36.91
N TRP A 12 -31.92 60.36 -38.11
CA TRP A 12 -33.28 60.86 -38.35
C TRP A 12 -34.30 59.72 -38.24
N ASN A 13 -33.88 58.49 -38.52
CA ASN A 13 -34.64 57.26 -38.35
C ASN A 13 -33.86 56.26 -37.47
N PRO A 14 -33.80 56.48 -36.14
CA PRO A 14 -33.13 55.55 -35.25
C PRO A 14 -33.94 54.25 -35.16
N LEU A 15 -33.26 53.11 -35.29
CA LEU A 15 -33.91 51.80 -35.16
C LEU A 15 -33.87 51.31 -33.72
N LYS A 16 -34.87 50.52 -33.34
CA LYS A 16 -34.80 49.77 -32.07
C LYS A 16 -33.81 48.61 -32.22
N ALA A 17 -32.80 48.57 -31.35
CA ALA A 17 -31.91 47.42 -31.22
C ALA A 17 -32.69 46.17 -30.78
N MET A 18 -32.45 45.05 -31.44
CA MET A 18 -33.09 43.78 -31.12
C MET A 18 -32.37 43.07 -29.97
N HIS A 19 -33.05 42.09 -29.34
CA HIS A 19 -32.49 41.35 -28.22
C HIS A 19 -31.15 40.69 -28.59
N ARG A 20 -30.06 41.09 -27.92
CA ARG A 20 -28.68 40.61 -28.13
C ARG A 20 -28.15 40.79 -29.56
N GLU A 21 -28.70 41.73 -30.33
CA GLU A 21 -28.25 42.05 -31.69
C GLU A 21 -26.77 42.49 -31.70
N THR A 22 -25.99 42.03 -32.69
CA THR A 22 -24.60 42.47 -32.85
C THR A 22 -24.51 43.88 -33.40
N VAL A 23 -23.38 44.57 -33.16
CA VAL A 23 -23.11 45.88 -33.77
C VAL A 23 -23.20 45.80 -35.30
N ASP A 24 -22.64 44.76 -35.91
CA ASP A 24 -22.68 44.58 -37.37
C ASP A 24 -24.12 44.41 -37.88
N SER A 25 -24.91 43.52 -37.25
CA SER A 25 -26.32 43.33 -37.61
C SER A 25 -27.11 44.62 -37.48
N TYR A 26 -26.89 45.38 -36.42
CA TYR A 26 -27.58 46.65 -36.23
C TYR A 26 -27.11 47.70 -37.25
N THR A 27 -25.81 47.71 -37.58
CA THR A 27 -25.20 48.57 -38.60
C THR A 27 -25.83 48.35 -39.98
N ASP A 28 -25.95 47.09 -40.40
CA ASP A 28 -26.53 46.70 -41.69
C ASP A 28 -27.98 47.15 -41.85
N ARG A 29 -28.70 47.37 -40.73
CA ARG A 29 -30.08 47.88 -40.75
C ARG A 29 -30.15 49.40 -40.62
N VAL A 30 -29.38 49.99 -39.71
CA VAL A 30 -29.53 51.41 -39.38
C VAL A 30 -28.94 52.31 -40.46
N LEU A 31 -27.85 51.89 -41.13
CA LEU A 31 -27.26 52.71 -42.20
C LEU A 31 -28.24 52.89 -43.37
N PRO A 32 -28.78 51.82 -44.00
CA PRO A 32 -29.72 51.99 -45.10
C PRO A 32 -31.01 52.70 -44.68
N ALA A 33 -31.48 52.45 -43.45
CA ALA A 33 -32.64 53.14 -42.89
C ALA A 33 -32.45 54.66 -42.76
N ASN A 34 -31.19 55.13 -42.76
CA ASN A 34 -30.82 56.53 -42.72
C ASN A 34 -30.18 57.07 -44.01
N GLN A 35 -30.19 56.29 -45.10
CA GLN A 35 -29.53 56.59 -46.38
C GLN A 35 -27.99 56.67 -46.29
N ASP A 36 -27.41 56.08 -45.26
CA ASP A 36 -25.97 55.95 -45.09
C ASP A 36 -25.45 54.66 -45.76
N THR A 37 -24.15 54.60 -45.96
CA THR A 37 -23.44 53.45 -46.53
C THR A 37 -22.21 53.10 -45.67
N LEU A 38 -21.55 51.97 -45.96
CA LEU A 38 -20.27 51.63 -45.30
C LEU A 38 -19.19 52.72 -45.49
N MET A 39 -19.25 53.51 -46.58
CA MET A 39 -18.35 54.67 -46.76
C MET A 39 -18.63 55.76 -45.74
N HIS A 40 -19.91 56.01 -45.41
CA HIS A 40 -20.30 56.95 -44.35
C HIS A 40 -19.84 56.45 -42.97
N GLN A 41 -20.00 55.15 -42.68
CA GLN A 41 -19.44 54.54 -41.47
C GLN A 41 -17.93 54.79 -41.36
N GLN A 42 -17.16 54.47 -42.39
CA GLN A 42 -15.70 54.69 -42.40
C GLN A 42 -15.31 56.17 -42.26
N HIS A 43 -16.12 57.07 -42.83
CA HIS A 43 -15.94 58.51 -42.66
C HIS A 43 -16.16 58.94 -41.21
N LEU A 44 -17.27 58.51 -40.58
CA LEU A 44 -17.60 58.81 -39.20
C LEU A 44 -16.57 58.25 -38.21
N ILE A 45 -16.09 57.02 -38.44
CA ILE A 45 -15.00 56.43 -37.65
C ILE A 45 -13.74 57.30 -37.74
N ARG A 46 -13.34 57.72 -38.95
CA ARG A 46 -12.17 58.59 -39.14
C ARG A 46 -12.32 59.95 -38.45
N LEU A 47 -13.52 60.53 -38.43
CA LEU A 47 -13.78 61.77 -37.72
C LEU A 47 -13.68 61.56 -36.20
N ALA A 48 -14.36 60.54 -35.68
CA ALA A 48 -14.41 60.26 -34.24
C ALA A 48 -13.03 59.84 -33.66
N LEU A 49 -12.19 59.15 -34.42
CA LEU A 49 -10.81 58.82 -34.02
C LEU A 49 -9.90 60.05 -33.88
N LYS A 50 -10.27 61.21 -34.45
CA LYS A 50 -9.56 62.48 -34.20
C LYS A 50 -9.95 63.12 -32.87
N GLU A 51 -11.06 62.68 -32.28
CA GLU A 51 -11.65 63.28 -31.08
C GLU A 51 -11.31 62.48 -29.82
N THR A 52 -11.11 61.16 -29.96
CA THR A 52 -10.84 60.25 -28.84
C THR A 52 -9.97 59.07 -29.29
N GLU A 53 -9.10 58.60 -28.40
CA GLU A 53 -8.33 57.37 -28.60
C GLU A 53 -9.19 56.12 -28.55
N GLY A 54 -8.82 55.09 -29.31
CA GLY A 54 -9.51 53.79 -29.35
C GLY A 54 -9.30 53.07 -30.68
N THR A 55 -9.78 51.84 -30.76
CA THR A 55 -9.82 51.09 -32.03
C THR A 55 -10.98 51.57 -32.91
N ALA A 56 -10.94 51.24 -34.21
CA ALA A 56 -12.02 51.55 -35.14
C ALA A 56 -13.35 50.90 -34.73
N GLU A 57 -13.32 49.69 -34.16
CA GLU A 57 -14.49 48.92 -33.72
C GLU A 57 -15.14 49.52 -32.46
N GLU A 58 -14.33 49.84 -31.44
CA GLU A 58 -14.80 50.53 -30.24
C GLU A 58 -15.37 51.91 -30.57
N THR A 59 -14.68 52.63 -31.45
CA THR A 59 -15.12 53.95 -31.93
C THR A 59 -16.45 53.85 -32.66
N TRP A 60 -16.60 52.87 -33.55
CA TRP A 60 -17.86 52.67 -34.26
C TRP A 60 -19.01 52.33 -33.31
N THR A 61 -18.78 51.40 -32.38
CA THR A 61 -19.78 50.98 -31.38
C THR A 61 -20.29 52.16 -30.56
N ARG A 62 -19.40 53.10 -30.19
CA ARG A 62 -19.81 54.33 -29.50
C ARG A 62 -20.59 55.27 -30.41
N VAL A 63 -20.07 55.60 -31.59
CA VAL A 63 -20.73 56.51 -32.54
C VAL A 63 -22.12 56.02 -32.92
N ILE A 64 -22.26 54.75 -33.30
CA ILE A 64 -23.56 54.20 -33.70
C ILE A 64 -24.56 54.17 -32.54
N SER A 65 -24.09 53.95 -31.30
CA SER A 65 -24.93 53.99 -30.11
C SER A 65 -25.46 55.40 -29.84
N GLU A 66 -24.57 56.40 -29.86
CA GLU A 66 -24.93 57.80 -29.63
C GLU A 66 -25.86 58.33 -30.72
N LYS A 67 -25.53 58.11 -32.00
CA LYS A 67 -26.38 58.52 -33.12
C LYS A 67 -27.75 57.85 -33.08
N SER A 68 -27.84 56.63 -32.56
CA SER A 68 -29.11 55.90 -32.42
C SER A 68 -29.87 56.19 -31.12
N GLY A 69 -29.34 57.02 -30.22
CA GLY A 69 -29.93 57.25 -28.89
C GLY A 69 -29.92 56.02 -27.97
N LEU A 70 -29.02 55.06 -28.21
CA LEU A 70 -28.85 53.88 -27.37
C LEU A 70 -28.02 54.25 -26.13
N GLN A 71 -28.37 53.63 -24.99
CA GLN A 71 -27.61 53.77 -23.76
C GLN A 71 -26.15 53.35 -23.99
N SER A 72 -25.19 54.12 -23.45
CA SER A 72 -23.76 53.80 -23.54
C SER A 72 -23.49 52.35 -23.11
N GLY A 73 -22.63 51.66 -23.85
CA GLY A 73 -22.32 50.24 -23.64
C GLY A 73 -23.51 49.29 -23.86
N HIS A 74 -24.54 49.64 -24.63
CA HIS A 74 -25.64 48.72 -24.96
C HIS A 74 -25.13 47.42 -25.60
N PHE A 75 -24.35 47.54 -26.68
CA PHE A 75 -23.77 46.39 -27.37
C PHE A 75 -22.69 45.70 -26.56
N SER A 76 -21.88 46.45 -25.80
CA SER A 76 -20.87 45.88 -24.90
C SER A 76 -21.50 45.01 -23.80
N ARG A 77 -22.63 45.44 -23.22
CA ARG A 77 -23.41 44.63 -22.27
C ARG A 77 -24.01 43.39 -22.93
N ALA A 78 -24.53 43.53 -24.15
CA ALA A 78 -25.05 42.40 -24.90
C ALA A 78 -23.96 41.35 -25.19
N ALA A 79 -22.76 41.79 -25.57
CA ALA A 79 -21.58 40.95 -25.76
C ALA A 79 -21.12 40.29 -24.45
N ALA A 80 -21.02 41.05 -23.36
CA ALA A 80 -20.58 40.55 -22.05
C ALA A 80 -21.52 39.48 -21.44
N THR A 81 -22.80 39.49 -21.81
CA THR A 81 -23.74 38.41 -21.42
C THR A 81 -23.61 37.12 -22.25
N GLY A 82 -22.59 37.04 -23.11
CA GLY A 82 -22.28 35.90 -23.96
C GLY A 82 -21.59 34.74 -23.25
N LEU A 83 -21.03 33.82 -24.03
CA LEU A 83 -20.31 32.64 -23.55
C LEU A 83 -18.86 32.99 -23.16
N HIS A 84 -18.68 33.64 -22.00
CA HIS A 84 -17.39 34.08 -21.47
C HIS A 84 -17.07 33.47 -20.10
N HIS A 85 -15.79 33.33 -19.78
CA HIS A 85 -15.31 33.07 -18.42
C HIS A 85 -15.36 34.33 -17.56
N GLY A 86 -15.21 34.19 -16.23
CA GLY A 86 -15.22 35.31 -15.27
C GLY A 86 -14.09 36.32 -15.43
N GLU A 87 -13.06 36.01 -16.22
CA GLU A 87 -11.94 36.90 -16.58
C GLU A 87 -12.06 37.47 -18.01
N ASP A 88 -13.28 37.48 -18.59
CA ASP A 88 -13.58 37.87 -19.98
C ASP A 88 -12.85 37.04 -21.07
N SER A 89 -12.23 35.92 -20.70
CA SER A 89 -11.53 35.04 -21.64
C SER A 89 -12.50 34.18 -22.47
N HIS A 90 -12.18 34.05 -23.77
CA HIS A 90 -12.97 33.32 -24.77
C HIS A 90 -12.68 31.81 -24.70
N CYS A 91 -13.72 30.98 -24.51
CA CYS A 91 -13.60 29.52 -24.56
C CYS A 91 -13.99 29.01 -25.96
N SER A 92 -13.00 28.72 -26.80
CA SER A 92 -13.19 28.18 -28.17
C SER A 92 -14.12 26.95 -28.21
N PRO A 93 -13.99 25.93 -27.34
CA PRO A 93 -14.95 24.81 -27.29
C PRO A 93 -16.39 25.21 -26.99
N CYS A 94 -16.61 26.24 -26.17
CA CYS A 94 -17.97 26.68 -25.83
C CYS A 94 -18.59 27.60 -26.89
N THR A 95 -17.78 28.21 -27.74
CA THR A 95 -18.20 29.24 -28.71
C THR A 95 -18.17 28.73 -30.15
N ASP A 96 -17.09 28.06 -30.55
CA ASP A 96 -16.89 27.54 -31.91
C ASP A 96 -17.86 26.38 -32.21
N ASP A 97 -18.05 25.45 -31.26
CA ASP A 97 -19.01 24.33 -31.43
C ASP A 97 -20.47 24.78 -31.33
N PHE A 98 -20.70 25.99 -30.80
CA PHE A 98 -22.02 26.60 -30.69
C PHE A 98 -22.48 27.23 -32.01
N GLY A 99 -21.55 27.79 -32.79
CA GLY A 99 -21.87 28.42 -34.07
C GLY A 99 -22.68 29.72 -33.94
N GLN A 100 -23.17 30.23 -35.07
CA GLN A 100 -23.89 31.50 -35.13
C GLN A 100 -25.26 31.44 -34.44
N ARG A 101 -25.72 32.59 -33.93
CA ARG A 101 -27.06 32.75 -33.33
C ARG A 101 -27.83 33.83 -34.07
N TRP A 102 -29.09 33.53 -34.35
CA TRP A 102 -29.99 34.43 -35.07
C TRP A 102 -31.30 34.56 -34.30
N LEU A 103 -31.85 35.78 -34.26
CA LEU A 103 -33.16 36.00 -33.68
C LEU A 103 -34.23 35.23 -34.49
N CYS A 104 -35.30 34.81 -33.82
CA CYS A 104 -36.44 34.22 -34.50
C CYS A 104 -36.96 35.18 -35.58
N THR A 105 -36.96 34.71 -36.82
CA THR A 105 -37.40 35.45 -38.01
C THR A 105 -38.85 35.95 -37.88
N ASN A 106 -39.70 35.26 -37.13
CA ASN A 106 -41.05 35.74 -36.85
C ASN A 106 -41.06 36.87 -35.81
N CYS A 107 -40.19 36.82 -34.78
CA CYS A 107 -40.06 37.92 -33.82
C CYS A 107 -39.45 39.18 -34.44
N SER A 108 -38.57 39.00 -35.42
CA SER A 108 -37.90 40.10 -36.12
C SER A 108 -38.66 40.58 -37.37
N HIS A 109 -39.86 40.06 -37.63
CA HIS A 109 -40.67 40.38 -38.82
C HIS A 109 -39.93 40.16 -40.15
N GLY A 110 -39.22 39.04 -40.26
CA GLY A 110 -38.47 38.61 -41.45
C GLY A 110 -37.02 39.10 -41.49
N ILE A 111 -36.61 39.95 -40.55
CA ILE A 111 -35.24 40.50 -40.52
C ILE A 111 -34.26 39.44 -40.00
N ALA A 112 -33.17 39.21 -40.74
CA ALA A 112 -32.04 38.39 -40.30
C ALA A 112 -31.20 39.16 -39.27
N ALA A 113 -31.60 39.12 -38.00
CA ALA A 113 -30.87 39.79 -36.92
C ALA A 113 -29.85 38.82 -36.29
N HIS A 114 -28.56 39.05 -36.54
CA HIS A 114 -27.47 38.27 -35.95
C HIS A 114 -27.28 38.65 -34.48
N GLN A 115 -27.08 37.66 -33.63
CA GLN A 115 -26.98 37.83 -32.18
C GLN A 115 -25.60 37.43 -31.68
N TYR A 116 -25.12 38.11 -30.63
CA TYR A 116 -23.93 37.66 -29.90
C TYR A 116 -24.10 36.21 -29.42
N PRO A 117 -23.05 35.37 -29.43
CA PRO A 117 -23.12 33.99 -28.94
C PRO A 117 -23.66 33.92 -27.52
N HIS A 118 -24.67 33.08 -27.30
CA HIS A 118 -25.32 32.94 -25.99
C HIS A 118 -26.00 31.58 -25.84
N LEU A 119 -26.18 31.11 -24.61
CA LEU A 119 -26.92 29.88 -24.28
C LEU A 119 -28.30 30.21 -23.70
N ASP A 120 -29.15 30.85 -24.50
CA ASP A 120 -30.56 31.03 -24.18
C ASP A 120 -31.42 30.87 -25.44
N ASN A 121 -32.74 30.69 -25.23
CA ASN A 121 -33.75 30.62 -26.28
C ASN A 121 -33.32 29.66 -27.39
N ILE A 122 -33.10 28.37 -27.10
CA ILE A 122 -32.79 27.40 -28.17
C ILE A 122 -34.01 27.26 -29.09
N ILE A 123 -35.19 27.37 -28.50
CA ILE A 123 -36.46 27.46 -29.20
C ILE A 123 -37.15 28.79 -28.87
N CYS A 124 -37.66 29.44 -29.91
CA CYS A 124 -38.59 30.55 -29.76
C CYS A 124 -39.93 29.99 -29.27
N ARG A 125 -40.25 30.21 -28.00
CA ARG A 125 -41.51 29.75 -27.39
C ARG A 125 -42.75 30.46 -27.90
N HIS A 126 -42.60 31.67 -28.43
CA HIS A 126 -43.74 32.43 -28.95
C HIS A 126 -44.22 31.88 -30.30
N HIS A 127 -43.28 31.49 -31.16
CA HIS A 127 -43.56 31.04 -32.53
C HIS A 127 -43.30 29.56 -32.76
N SER A 128 -43.01 28.81 -31.70
CA SER A 128 -42.62 27.40 -31.76
C SER A 128 -41.59 27.10 -32.84
N LYS A 129 -40.50 27.87 -32.86
CA LYS A 129 -39.49 27.81 -33.92
C LYS A 129 -38.10 27.49 -33.36
N TRP A 130 -37.38 26.57 -33.99
CA TRP A 130 -35.98 26.31 -33.70
C TRP A 130 -35.14 27.54 -34.09
N VAL A 131 -34.34 28.01 -33.14
CA VAL A 131 -33.39 29.13 -33.30
C VAL A 131 -32.06 28.79 -32.60
N GLY A 132 -31.76 27.49 -32.60
CA GLY A 132 -30.68 26.91 -31.84
C GLY A 132 -29.29 27.24 -32.42
N PRO A 133 -28.26 26.63 -31.84
CA PRO A 133 -26.88 26.93 -32.17
C PRO A 133 -26.55 26.48 -33.60
N GLY A 134 -26.02 27.39 -34.43
CA GLY A 134 -25.65 27.12 -35.82
C GLY A 134 -26.79 27.15 -36.82
N SER A 135 -28.04 27.42 -36.41
CA SER A 135 -29.17 27.53 -37.35
C SER A 135 -29.29 28.94 -37.93
N GLY A 136 -29.09 29.08 -39.23
CA GLY A 136 -29.31 30.34 -39.97
C GLY A 136 -30.79 30.72 -40.07
N PRO A 137 -31.13 31.95 -40.51
CA PRO A 137 -32.51 32.43 -40.65
C PRO A 137 -33.41 31.51 -41.50
N GLU A 138 -32.87 30.94 -42.58
CA GLU A 138 -33.58 30.05 -43.51
C GLU A 138 -33.76 28.62 -42.95
N GLU A 139 -32.92 28.22 -42.00
CA GLU A 139 -32.94 26.89 -41.38
C GLU A 139 -33.83 26.82 -40.13
N GLN A 140 -34.46 27.95 -39.76
CA GLN A 140 -35.36 27.99 -38.62
C GLN A 140 -36.67 27.27 -38.96
N MET A 141 -36.93 26.16 -38.28
CA MET A 141 -38.10 25.30 -38.55
C MET A 141 -39.09 25.34 -37.40
N HIS A 142 -40.38 25.12 -37.70
CA HIS A 142 -41.40 24.93 -36.66
C HIS A 142 -41.15 23.62 -35.90
N VAL A 143 -41.33 23.63 -34.58
CA VAL A 143 -41.10 22.51 -33.69
C VAL A 143 -42.35 22.17 -32.87
N GLY A 144 -42.45 20.92 -32.41
CA GLY A 144 -43.63 20.39 -31.74
C GLY A 144 -43.74 20.74 -30.25
N ALA A 145 -44.75 20.17 -29.60
CA ALA A 145 -45.01 20.35 -28.17
C ALA A 145 -43.88 19.78 -27.29
N ASP A 146 -43.26 18.67 -27.70
CA ASP A 146 -42.15 18.05 -26.96
C ASP A 146 -40.92 18.96 -26.90
N HIS A 147 -40.64 19.68 -27.99
CA HIS A 147 -39.58 20.69 -28.06
C HIS A 147 -39.87 21.89 -27.16
N GLN A 148 -41.12 22.33 -27.11
CA GLN A 148 -41.55 23.39 -26.18
C GLN A 148 -41.36 22.98 -24.72
N GLU A 149 -41.66 21.72 -24.38
CA GLU A 149 -41.42 21.17 -23.05
C GLU A 149 -39.92 21.07 -22.74
N ALA A 150 -39.11 20.61 -23.70
CA ALA A 150 -37.66 20.57 -23.57
C ALA A 150 -37.07 21.96 -23.31
N GLU A 151 -37.55 23.00 -24.00
CA GLU A 151 -37.13 24.40 -23.78
C GLU A 151 -37.54 24.93 -22.40
N ARG A 152 -38.69 24.49 -21.85
CA ARG A 152 -39.06 24.81 -20.46
C ARG A 152 -38.07 24.19 -19.46
N ARG A 153 -37.71 22.91 -19.65
CA ARG A 153 -36.73 22.20 -18.82
C ARG A 153 -35.35 22.86 -18.92
N PHE A 154 -34.88 23.15 -20.13
CA PHE A 154 -33.64 23.86 -20.38
C PHE A 154 -33.56 25.17 -19.58
N ARG A 155 -34.58 26.02 -19.68
CA ARG A 155 -34.65 27.29 -18.92
C ARG A 155 -34.70 27.09 -17.41
N GLN A 156 -35.32 26.01 -16.92
CA GLN A 156 -35.29 25.68 -15.50
C GLN A 156 -33.88 25.29 -15.04
N LEU A 157 -33.18 24.46 -15.82
CA LEU A 157 -31.80 24.06 -15.55
C LEU A 157 -30.85 25.26 -15.59
N ARG A 158 -30.98 26.14 -16.59
CA ARG A 158 -30.21 27.40 -16.69
C ARG A 158 -30.40 28.28 -15.45
N ARG A 159 -31.64 28.51 -15.02
CA ARG A 159 -31.95 29.33 -13.83
C ARG A 159 -31.39 28.75 -12.53
N ARG A 160 -31.25 27.43 -12.44
CA ARG A 160 -30.67 26.73 -11.28
C ARG A 160 -29.15 26.60 -11.34
N GLY A 161 -28.50 27.08 -12.41
CA GLY A 161 -27.07 26.89 -12.62
C GLY A 161 -26.67 25.45 -12.92
N GLN A 162 -27.62 24.60 -13.33
CA GLN A 162 -27.42 23.17 -13.61
C GLN A 162 -27.20 22.87 -15.10
N MET A 163 -27.14 23.92 -15.93
CA MET A 163 -26.86 23.84 -17.36
C MET A 163 -25.94 25.00 -17.75
N ASP A 164 -24.68 24.70 -18.03
CA ASP A 164 -23.75 25.62 -18.67
C ASP A 164 -23.54 25.24 -20.14
N ALA A 165 -22.75 26.05 -20.85
CA ALA A 165 -22.51 25.84 -22.28
C ALA A 165 -21.73 24.57 -22.55
N HIS A 166 -20.81 24.21 -21.67
CA HIS A 166 -20.00 23.02 -21.83
C HIS A 166 -20.84 21.75 -21.67
N PHE A 167 -21.67 21.66 -20.63
CA PHE A 167 -22.59 20.54 -20.44
C PHE A 167 -23.56 20.41 -21.61
N TYR A 168 -24.09 21.53 -22.12
CA TYR A 168 -24.93 21.54 -23.31
C TYR A 168 -24.21 21.00 -24.55
N VAL A 169 -23.00 21.49 -24.85
CA VAL A 169 -22.20 21.08 -26.00
C VAL A 169 -21.77 19.61 -25.89
N THR A 170 -21.41 19.15 -24.70
CA THR A 170 -21.07 17.75 -24.41
C THR A 170 -22.26 16.82 -24.69
N LEU A 171 -23.46 17.16 -24.20
CA LEU A 171 -24.67 16.41 -24.53
C LEU A 171 -24.94 16.41 -26.03
N ARG A 172 -24.88 17.59 -26.67
CA ARG A 172 -25.12 17.72 -28.12
C ARG A 172 -24.16 16.85 -28.92
N ARG A 173 -22.87 16.86 -28.60
CA ARG A 173 -21.85 16.04 -29.26
C ARG A 173 -22.09 14.54 -29.07
N ALA A 174 -22.41 14.11 -27.85
CA ALA A 174 -22.69 12.72 -27.54
C ALA A 174 -23.89 12.21 -28.35
N PHE A 175 -24.99 12.96 -28.36
CA PHE A 175 -26.20 12.60 -29.10
C PHE A 175 -26.04 12.69 -30.63
N ARG A 176 -25.28 13.68 -31.14
CA ARG A 176 -24.94 13.74 -32.57
C ARG A 176 -24.15 12.52 -33.02
N THR A 177 -23.11 12.16 -32.28
CA THR A 177 -22.27 10.98 -32.57
C THR A 177 -23.11 9.71 -32.56
N HIS A 178 -24.02 9.59 -31.60
CA HIS A 178 -24.98 8.50 -31.54
C HIS A 178 -25.84 8.42 -32.81
N GLN A 179 -26.42 9.55 -33.22
CA GLN A 179 -27.34 9.59 -34.35
C GLN A 179 -26.63 9.35 -35.69
N THR A 180 -25.41 9.89 -35.88
CA THR A 180 -24.62 9.66 -37.08
C THR A 180 -24.10 8.22 -37.19
N SER A 181 -23.89 7.53 -36.06
CA SER A 181 -23.52 6.10 -36.08
C SER A 181 -24.66 5.18 -36.54
N LYS A 182 -25.92 5.64 -36.44
CA LYS A 182 -27.13 4.89 -36.80
C LYS A 182 -27.71 5.26 -38.17
N ALA A 183 -27.37 6.43 -38.71
CA ALA A 183 -27.90 6.93 -39.97
C ALA A 183 -26.84 6.88 -41.08
N GLU A 184 -27.15 6.21 -42.19
CA GLU A 184 -26.48 6.48 -43.46
C GLU A 184 -26.89 7.90 -43.91
N THR A 185 -26.01 8.89 -43.68
CA THR A 185 -26.06 10.23 -44.28
C THR A 185 -27.38 11.01 -44.15
N THR A 186 -27.59 11.67 -43.01
CA THR A 186 -28.32 12.96 -43.02
C THR A 186 -27.31 14.10 -42.97
N ASP A 187 -27.05 14.73 -44.12
CA ASP A 187 -26.14 15.89 -44.26
C ASP A 187 -26.63 17.16 -43.53
N ASN A 188 -27.87 17.17 -43.01
CA ASN A 188 -28.44 18.33 -42.34
C ASN A 188 -28.18 18.29 -40.82
N MET A 189 -27.16 19.02 -40.39
CA MET A 189 -26.77 19.18 -38.98
C MET A 189 -27.84 19.87 -38.13
N THR A 190 -28.62 20.79 -38.70
CA THR A 190 -29.69 21.51 -37.98
C THR A 190 -30.87 20.59 -37.70
N LEU A 191 -31.27 19.74 -38.66
CA LEU A 191 -32.29 18.72 -38.43
C LEU A 191 -31.87 17.71 -37.37
N THR A 192 -30.61 17.31 -37.36
CA THR A 192 -30.06 16.42 -36.32
C THR A 192 -30.22 17.05 -34.94
N ASP A 193 -29.89 18.34 -34.78
CA ASP A 193 -30.04 19.05 -33.51
C ASP A 193 -31.49 19.16 -33.04
N ILE A 194 -32.42 19.44 -33.96
CA ILE A 194 -33.85 19.50 -33.66
C ILE A 194 -34.34 18.15 -33.11
N LEU A 195 -33.89 17.04 -33.69
CA LEU A 195 -34.33 15.70 -33.27
C LEU A 195 -33.77 15.30 -31.90
N ILE A 196 -32.51 15.62 -31.60
CA ILE A 196 -31.88 15.22 -30.33
C ILE A 196 -32.24 16.12 -29.16
N TYR A 197 -32.68 17.36 -29.39
CA TYR A 197 -32.86 18.34 -28.32
C TYR A 197 -33.82 17.89 -27.20
N PRO A 198 -35.01 17.31 -27.48
CA PRO A 198 -35.87 16.79 -26.42
C PRO A 198 -35.21 15.67 -25.61
N LEU A 199 -34.45 14.78 -26.27
CA LEU A 199 -33.72 13.68 -25.62
C LEU A 199 -32.61 14.21 -24.72
N MET A 200 -31.83 15.18 -25.20
CA MET A 200 -30.78 15.85 -24.42
C MET A 200 -31.36 16.46 -23.14
N MET A 201 -32.49 17.18 -23.25
CA MET A 201 -33.10 17.84 -22.08
C MET A 201 -33.75 16.85 -21.11
N ALA A 202 -34.26 15.71 -21.59
CA ALA A 202 -34.71 14.62 -20.74
C ALA A 202 -33.55 14.04 -19.91
N VAL A 203 -32.42 13.73 -20.55
CA VAL A 203 -31.21 13.25 -19.85
C VAL A 203 -30.68 14.31 -18.89
N ALA A 204 -30.51 15.56 -19.32
CA ALA A 204 -30.01 16.63 -18.46
C ALA A 204 -30.88 16.84 -17.21
N THR A 205 -32.20 16.74 -17.35
CA THR A 205 -33.13 16.82 -16.22
C THR A 205 -32.96 15.64 -15.27
N ALA A 206 -32.78 14.42 -15.80
CA ALA A 206 -32.55 13.23 -14.98
C ALA A 206 -31.21 13.32 -14.22
N LEU A 207 -30.14 13.74 -14.90
CA LEU A 207 -28.79 13.81 -14.33
C LEU A 207 -28.61 14.91 -13.28
N THR A 208 -29.56 15.84 -13.15
CA THR A 208 -29.46 16.98 -12.23
C THR A 208 -30.37 16.84 -11.01
N ARG A 209 -31.04 15.69 -10.86
CA ARG A 209 -31.84 15.37 -9.69
C ARG A 209 -30.97 15.12 -8.46
N VAL A 210 -31.44 15.60 -7.31
CA VAL A 210 -30.70 15.51 -6.05
C VAL A 210 -30.44 14.06 -5.64
N ASP A 211 -31.46 13.22 -5.68
CA ASP A 211 -31.38 11.80 -5.29
C ASP A 211 -30.44 11.00 -6.21
N PHE A 212 -30.49 11.29 -7.52
CA PHE A 212 -29.55 10.70 -8.47
C PHE A 212 -28.12 11.12 -8.18
N LEU A 213 -27.86 12.43 -7.99
CA LEU A 213 -26.52 12.94 -7.77
C LEU A 213 -25.91 12.43 -6.47
N GLN A 214 -26.70 12.37 -5.39
CA GLN A 214 -26.27 11.76 -4.13
C GLN A 214 -25.84 10.31 -4.32
N ASN A 215 -26.59 9.54 -5.12
CA ASN A 215 -26.32 8.13 -5.35
C ASN A 215 -25.16 7.90 -6.33
N LEU A 216 -25.06 8.71 -7.40
CA LEU A 216 -24.00 8.62 -8.40
C LEU A 216 -22.63 8.92 -7.79
N PHE A 217 -22.56 9.99 -6.99
CA PHE A 217 -21.33 10.52 -6.41
C PHE A 217 -21.07 10.04 -4.98
N ASP A 218 -21.82 9.07 -4.48
CA ASP A 218 -21.55 8.43 -3.19
C ASP A 218 -20.15 7.80 -3.22
N PRO A 219 -19.20 8.30 -2.41
CA PRO A 219 -17.81 7.88 -2.46
C PRO A 219 -17.59 6.45 -1.95
N THR A 220 -18.59 5.85 -1.28
CA THR A 220 -18.54 4.48 -0.76
C THR A 220 -18.87 3.42 -1.82
N ARG A 221 -19.47 3.83 -2.93
CA ARG A 221 -19.85 2.94 -4.04
C ARG A 221 -18.66 2.62 -4.93
N THR A 222 -18.71 1.46 -5.57
CA THR A 222 -17.77 1.13 -6.65
C THR A 222 -18.10 1.90 -7.91
N TYR A 223 -17.09 2.17 -8.73
CA TYR A 223 -17.30 2.82 -10.03
C TYR A 223 -18.24 2.03 -10.93
N ALA A 224 -18.24 0.69 -10.84
CA ALA A 224 -19.13 -0.16 -11.60
C ALA A 224 -20.61 0.09 -11.22
N ALA A 225 -20.90 0.17 -9.92
CA ALA A 225 -22.24 0.46 -9.42
C ALA A 225 -22.70 1.89 -9.76
N SER A 226 -21.80 2.86 -9.77
CA SER A 226 -22.10 4.23 -10.22
C SER A 226 -22.34 4.31 -11.73
N TYR A 227 -21.56 3.58 -12.53
CA TYR A 227 -21.76 3.52 -13.99
C TYR A 227 -23.09 2.85 -14.36
N GLU A 228 -23.45 1.76 -13.70
CA GLU A 228 -24.75 1.09 -13.87
C GLU A 228 -25.92 2.04 -13.53
N THR A 229 -25.76 2.84 -12.46
CA THR A 229 -26.75 3.86 -12.07
C THR A 229 -26.90 4.93 -13.16
N LEU A 230 -25.79 5.39 -13.75
CA LEU A 230 -25.81 6.32 -14.88
C LEU A 230 -26.52 5.71 -16.09
N GLU A 231 -26.18 4.47 -16.46
CA GLU A 231 -26.78 3.77 -17.60
C GLU A 231 -28.29 3.59 -17.41
N GLN A 232 -28.72 3.18 -16.21
CA GLN A 232 -30.14 3.02 -15.90
C GLN A 232 -30.91 4.34 -16.02
N GLN A 233 -30.30 5.46 -15.59
CA GLN A 233 -30.95 6.77 -15.69
C GLN A 233 -31.02 7.30 -17.12
N VAL A 234 -29.97 7.12 -17.92
CA VAL A 234 -30.01 7.44 -19.36
C VAL A 234 -31.08 6.59 -20.05
N ARG A 235 -31.09 5.28 -19.80
CA ARG A 235 -32.09 4.36 -20.36
C ARG A 235 -33.52 4.73 -19.95
N SER A 236 -33.73 5.16 -18.71
CA SER A 236 -35.04 5.60 -18.24
C SER A 236 -35.49 6.92 -18.88
N ALA A 237 -34.55 7.79 -19.23
CA ALA A 237 -34.84 9.09 -19.82
C ALA A 237 -35.12 9.03 -21.33
N VAL A 238 -34.41 8.17 -22.08
CA VAL A 238 -34.45 8.15 -23.56
C VAL A 238 -34.68 6.77 -24.19
N GLY A 239 -34.88 5.72 -23.38
CA GLY A 239 -35.06 4.35 -23.85
C GLY A 239 -33.74 3.58 -24.03
N PRO A 240 -33.80 2.31 -24.45
CA PRO A 240 -32.62 1.47 -24.64
C PRO A 240 -31.77 1.92 -25.85
N GLY A 241 -30.50 1.52 -25.86
CA GLY A 241 -29.63 1.67 -27.03
C GLY A 241 -28.82 2.97 -27.10
N PHE A 242 -28.62 3.67 -25.98
CA PHE A 242 -27.80 4.90 -25.84
C PHE A 242 -26.54 4.68 -24.97
N THR A 243 -25.90 3.52 -25.11
CA THR A 243 -24.73 3.12 -24.30
C THR A 243 -23.49 3.97 -24.59
N ASP A 244 -23.35 4.45 -25.82
CA ASP A 244 -22.33 5.40 -26.25
C ASP A 244 -22.52 6.79 -25.64
N VAL A 245 -23.77 7.31 -25.59
CA VAL A 245 -24.08 8.55 -24.86
C VAL A 245 -23.73 8.42 -23.38
N THR A 246 -24.09 7.29 -22.77
CA THR A 246 -23.74 6.96 -21.37
C THR A 246 -22.22 6.97 -21.17
N ARG A 247 -21.46 6.40 -22.11
CA ARG A 247 -19.99 6.37 -22.06
C ARG A 247 -19.39 7.78 -22.16
N GLU A 248 -19.84 8.61 -23.10
CA GLU A 248 -19.36 9.99 -23.23
C GLU A 248 -19.63 10.81 -21.97
N LEU A 249 -20.82 10.65 -21.38
CA LEU A 249 -21.17 11.27 -20.11
C LEU A 249 -20.26 10.80 -18.97
N TRP A 250 -19.97 9.51 -18.89
CA TRP A 250 -19.04 8.97 -17.87
C TRP A 250 -17.64 9.58 -18.01
N LEU A 251 -17.13 9.76 -19.23
CA LEU A 251 -15.84 10.41 -19.44
C LEU A 251 -15.87 11.89 -19.03
N TYR A 252 -16.97 12.59 -19.33
CA TYR A 252 -17.18 13.98 -18.93
C TYR A 252 -17.24 14.16 -17.40
N LEU A 253 -17.85 13.21 -16.67
CA LEU A 253 -18.01 13.29 -15.21
C LEU A 253 -16.72 13.00 -14.43
N ARG A 254 -15.68 12.48 -15.09
CA ARG A 254 -14.41 12.05 -14.47
C ARG A 254 -13.76 13.08 -13.54
N PRO A 255 -13.56 14.35 -13.92
CA PRO A 255 -12.99 15.33 -13.00
C PRO A 255 -13.86 15.67 -11.82
N THR A 256 -15.18 15.71 -12.01
CA THR A 256 -16.14 15.88 -10.92
C THR A 256 -16.03 14.73 -9.92
N PHE A 257 -15.94 13.48 -10.39
CA PHE A 257 -15.68 12.32 -9.52
C PHE A 257 -14.36 12.44 -8.75
N LEU A 258 -13.30 12.95 -9.39
CA LEU A 258 -12.03 13.18 -8.69
C LEU A 258 -12.17 14.25 -7.59
N SER A 259 -12.81 15.37 -7.88
CA SER A 259 -13.04 16.45 -6.90
C SER A 259 -13.91 15.98 -5.73
N VAL A 260 -14.98 15.23 -5.99
CA VAL A 260 -15.82 14.62 -4.94
C VAL A 260 -15.00 13.67 -4.07
N ARG A 261 -14.17 12.82 -4.69
CA ARG A 261 -13.31 11.88 -3.98
C ARG A 261 -12.29 12.58 -3.08
N GLU A 262 -11.58 13.57 -3.61
CA GLU A 262 -10.60 14.35 -2.84
C GLU A 262 -11.25 15.06 -1.65
N HIS A 263 -12.46 15.56 -1.84
CA HIS A 263 -13.26 16.14 -0.77
C HIS A 263 -13.64 15.13 0.31
N SER A 264 -14.17 13.98 -0.11
CA SER A 264 -14.61 12.92 0.79
C SER A 264 -13.47 12.29 1.60
N LEU A 265 -12.24 12.36 1.07
CA LEU A 265 -11.00 11.94 1.74
C LEU A 265 -10.38 13.03 2.63
N GLY A 266 -10.97 14.24 2.68
CA GLY A 266 -10.39 15.37 3.40
C GLY A 266 -9.08 15.91 2.80
N LYS A 267 -8.71 15.47 1.57
CA LYS A 267 -7.49 15.94 0.89
C LYS A 267 -7.62 17.39 0.40
N ARG A 268 -8.83 17.80 0.00
CA ARG A 268 -9.08 19.13 -0.56
C ARG A 268 -10.53 19.55 -0.32
N ALA A 269 -10.80 20.85 -0.17
CA ALA A 269 -12.17 21.35 -0.25
C ALA A 269 -12.76 21.05 -1.64
N TYR A 270 -14.05 20.74 -1.72
CA TYR A 270 -14.70 20.58 -3.02
C TYR A 270 -14.74 21.93 -3.72
N VAL A 271 -14.00 21.99 -4.82
CA VAL A 271 -14.05 23.06 -5.80
C VAL A 271 -14.13 22.36 -7.14
N ARG A 272 -14.94 22.91 -8.05
CA ARG A 272 -14.88 22.48 -9.45
C ARG A 272 -13.43 22.61 -9.90
N THR A 273 -12.85 21.53 -10.42
CA THR A 273 -11.47 21.56 -10.91
C THR A 273 -11.32 22.64 -11.97
N TRP A 274 -12.35 22.73 -12.81
CA TRP A 274 -12.43 23.64 -13.93
C TRP A 274 -13.82 24.27 -13.98
N ASP A 275 -13.91 25.44 -14.59
CA ASP A 275 -15.18 26.18 -14.74
C ASP A 275 -16.29 25.33 -15.41
N HIS A 276 -15.89 24.31 -16.16
CA HIS A 276 -16.72 23.43 -16.98
C HIS A 276 -16.94 22.02 -16.39
N ASP A 277 -16.39 21.73 -15.21
CA ASP A 277 -16.72 20.49 -14.50
C ASP A 277 -18.23 20.42 -14.26
N PHE A 278 -18.78 19.21 -14.32
CA PHE A 278 -20.21 19.00 -14.12
C PHE A 278 -20.66 19.65 -12.80
N PRO A 279 -21.66 20.55 -12.83
CA PRO A 279 -21.98 21.43 -11.71
C PRO A 279 -22.80 20.72 -10.63
N VAL A 280 -22.13 19.95 -9.76
CA VAL A 280 -22.78 19.38 -8.57
C VAL A 280 -22.94 20.49 -7.51
N PRO A 281 -24.18 20.77 -7.04
CA PRO A 281 -24.41 21.76 -5.99
C PRO A 281 -23.65 21.41 -4.70
N THR A 282 -23.01 22.40 -4.08
CA THR A 282 -22.27 22.22 -2.81
C THR A 282 -23.16 21.65 -1.70
N ALA A 283 -24.47 21.94 -1.72
CA ALA A 283 -25.43 21.35 -0.80
C ALA A 283 -25.48 19.81 -0.89
N ILE A 284 -25.32 19.24 -2.08
CA ILE A 284 -25.26 17.78 -2.26
C ILE A 284 -23.92 17.25 -1.76
N ILE A 285 -22.82 17.92 -2.10
CA ILE A 285 -21.48 17.53 -1.66
C ILE A 285 -21.39 17.44 -0.13
N ASN A 286 -21.96 18.43 0.56
CA ASN A 286 -21.99 18.46 2.03
C ASN A 286 -22.85 17.35 2.66
N THR A 287 -23.69 16.67 1.88
CA THR A 287 -24.46 15.49 2.35
C THR A 287 -23.72 14.17 2.15
N LEU A 288 -22.64 14.15 1.37
CA LEU A 288 -21.86 12.94 1.13
C LEU A 288 -21.06 12.59 2.39
N GLN A 289 -21.06 11.31 2.76
CA GLN A 289 -20.35 10.85 3.95
C GLN A 289 -18.83 10.93 3.74
N PRO A 290 -18.06 11.38 4.74
CA PRO A 290 -16.60 11.25 4.71
C PRO A 290 -16.21 9.77 4.62
N LEU A 291 -15.19 9.47 3.83
CA LEU A 291 -14.66 8.12 3.72
C LEU A 291 -13.83 7.77 4.95
N THR A 292 -14.27 6.75 5.70
CA THR A 292 -13.54 6.19 6.84
C THR A 292 -12.70 4.96 6.47
N THR A 293 -12.94 4.38 5.29
CA THR A 293 -12.20 3.25 4.73
C THR A 293 -11.54 3.61 3.41
N ALA A 294 -10.49 2.86 3.03
CA ALA A 294 -9.81 3.06 1.75
C ALA A 294 -10.79 2.88 0.58
N PRO A 295 -11.06 3.92 -0.22
CA PRO A 295 -11.98 3.82 -1.35
C PRO A 295 -11.36 3.07 -2.53
N GLU A 296 -12.20 2.57 -3.45
CA GLU A 296 -11.76 1.92 -4.69
C GLU A 296 -10.68 2.77 -5.41
N PRO A 297 -9.58 2.19 -5.91
CA PRO A 297 -8.56 2.95 -6.63
C PRO A 297 -9.13 3.70 -7.84
N PHE A 298 -8.83 5.01 -7.96
CA PHE A 298 -9.35 5.85 -9.06
C PHE A 298 -8.96 5.34 -10.47
N ARG A 299 -7.87 4.56 -10.58
CA ARG A 299 -7.48 3.91 -11.84
C ARG A 299 -8.56 2.98 -12.42
N ASN A 300 -9.45 2.47 -11.57
CA ASN A 300 -10.54 1.60 -11.97
C ASN A 300 -11.70 2.38 -12.61
N TYR A 301 -11.73 3.72 -12.51
CA TYR A 301 -12.80 4.56 -13.04
C TYR A 301 -13.07 4.31 -14.53
N LEU A 302 -12.02 4.09 -15.31
CA LEU A 302 -12.15 3.89 -16.75
C LEU A 302 -12.47 2.44 -17.12
N ASP A 303 -12.19 1.49 -16.22
CA ASP A 303 -12.31 0.06 -16.46
C ASP A 303 -13.80 -0.38 -16.58
N VAL A 304 -14.72 0.40 -16.01
CA VAL A 304 -16.17 0.12 -16.01
C VAL A 304 -16.85 0.30 -17.37
N THR A 305 -16.21 1.02 -18.29
CA THR A 305 -16.75 1.27 -19.63
C THR A 305 -16.59 0.08 -20.60
N GLY A 306 -16.05 -1.05 -20.12
CA GLY A 306 -15.88 -2.30 -20.87
C GLY A 306 -14.65 -2.31 -21.78
N ALA A 307 -14.78 -2.89 -22.99
CA ALA A 307 -13.74 -3.03 -24.03
C ALA A 307 -13.26 -1.70 -24.64
N TYR A 308 -13.26 -0.61 -23.87
CA TYR A 308 -12.60 0.62 -24.22
C TYR A 308 -11.09 0.42 -23.99
N ILE A 309 -10.43 -0.21 -24.96
CA ILE A 309 -9.03 0.09 -25.18
C ILE A 309 -9.00 1.60 -25.38
N LEU A 310 -8.46 2.33 -24.40
CA LEU A 310 -8.09 3.72 -24.57
C LEU A 310 -7.14 3.74 -25.76
N THR A 311 -7.67 4.06 -26.94
CA THR A 311 -6.90 4.14 -28.17
C THR A 311 -6.14 5.46 -28.12
N GLU A 312 -5.02 5.56 -28.82
CA GLU A 312 -4.30 6.84 -28.93
C GLU A 312 -5.22 7.99 -29.40
N LYS A 313 -6.25 7.65 -30.20
CA LYS A 313 -7.24 8.60 -30.74
C LYS A 313 -8.22 9.13 -29.70
N ASN A 314 -8.59 8.32 -28.70
CA ASN A 314 -9.64 8.68 -27.74
C ASN A 314 -9.10 9.00 -26.34
N TRP A 315 -7.84 8.63 -26.07
CA TRP A 315 -7.14 8.92 -24.82
C TRP A 315 -6.98 10.42 -24.58
N ALA A 316 -6.81 11.19 -25.65
CA ALA A 316 -6.77 12.64 -25.57
C ALA A 316 -8.03 13.22 -24.94
N ALA A 317 -9.23 12.79 -25.37
CA ALA A 317 -10.49 13.31 -24.83
C ALA A 317 -10.70 12.96 -23.35
N VAL A 318 -10.15 11.84 -22.88
CA VAL A 318 -10.24 11.39 -21.47
C VAL A 318 -9.28 12.14 -20.55
N ARG A 319 -8.15 12.61 -21.11
CA ARG A 319 -7.08 13.27 -20.36
C ARG A 319 -7.19 14.77 -20.36
N VAL A 320 -7.80 15.33 -21.40
CA VAL A 320 -7.66 16.72 -21.75
C VAL A 320 -8.99 17.41 -21.53
N HIS A 321 -8.96 18.37 -20.63
CA HIS A 321 -10.08 19.26 -20.39
C HIS A 321 -9.84 20.67 -20.98
N HIS A 322 -8.73 20.89 -21.73
CA HIS A 322 -8.33 22.23 -22.24
C HIS A 322 -7.55 22.31 -23.59
N LEU A 323 -7.21 21.23 -24.32
CA LEU A 323 -6.35 21.37 -25.53
C LEU A 323 -6.98 22.24 -26.62
N ASN A 324 -8.31 22.34 -26.65
CA ASN A 324 -9.02 23.08 -27.68
C ASN A 324 -9.26 24.56 -27.30
N GLU A 325 -8.85 25.03 -26.13
CA GLU A 325 -8.91 26.47 -25.83
C GLU A 325 -7.83 27.21 -26.60
N ARG A 326 -8.21 27.80 -27.74
CA ARG A 326 -7.44 28.85 -28.39
C ARG A 326 -7.47 30.09 -27.49
N LYS A 327 -6.31 30.60 -27.07
CA LYS A 327 -6.25 31.88 -26.34
C LYS A 327 -6.73 33.04 -27.22
N HIS A 328 -6.54 32.96 -28.54
CA HIS A 328 -7.06 33.91 -29.54
C HIS A 328 -7.37 33.23 -30.89
N PRO A 329 -8.32 33.75 -31.68
CA PRO A 329 -8.47 33.38 -33.09
C PRO A 329 -7.13 33.63 -33.83
N GLY A 330 -6.49 32.56 -34.31
CA GLY A 330 -5.22 32.64 -35.06
C GLY A 330 -3.94 32.27 -34.30
N SER A 331 -3.97 32.09 -32.98
CA SER A 331 -2.78 31.62 -32.23
C SER A 331 -2.69 30.08 -32.24
N LYS A 332 -1.69 29.49 -32.89
CA LYS A 332 -1.32 28.08 -32.66
C LYS A 332 -0.76 27.95 -31.23
N ARG A 333 -1.24 26.99 -30.44
CA ARG A 333 -0.62 26.66 -29.14
C ARG A 333 0.84 26.31 -29.37
N ARG A 334 1.72 26.88 -28.55
CA ARG A 334 3.15 26.55 -28.59
C ARG A 334 3.36 25.19 -27.94
N ALA A 335 4.44 24.52 -28.33
CA ALA A 335 4.81 23.21 -27.78
C ALA A 335 4.93 23.23 -26.24
N ASP A 336 5.26 24.39 -25.66
CA ASP A 336 5.51 24.60 -24.24
C ASP A 336 4.30 25.16 -23.47
N ASP A 337 3.13 25.29 -24.10
CA ASP A 337 1.93 25.75 -23.40
C ASP A 337 1.44 24.68 -22.42
N ASP A 338 1.41 25.03 -21.14
CA ASP A 338 0.90 24.20 -20.05
C ASP A 338 -0.63 24.06 -20.10
N PHE A 339 -1.12 22.88 -19.72
CA PHE A 339 -2.53 22.63 -19.47
C PHE A 339 -2.75 21.55 -18.41
N ALA A 340 -3.89 21.63 -17.73
CA ALA A 340 -4.26 20.69 -16.67
C ALA A 340 -4.80 19.38 -17.24
N SER A 341 -4.45 18.27 -16.59
CA SER A 341 -4.85 16.90 -16.97
C SER A 341 -4.97 16.01 -15.73
N ILE A 342 -5.66 14.87 -15.87
CA ILE A 342 -5.79 13.85 -14.82
C ILE A 342 -5.22 12.54 -15.37
N CYS A 343 -4.19 12.00 -14.70
CA CYS A 343 -3.62 10.70 -15.07
C CYS A 343 -4.58 9.55 -14.74
N ARG A 344 -4.35 8.34 -15.24
CA ARG A 344 -5.19 7.16 -15.01
C ARG A 344 -5.43 6.92 -13.52
N SER A 345 -4.39 7.03 -12.69
CA SER A 345 -4.49 6.85 -11.23
C SER A 345 -5.20 7.98 -10.48
N GLY A 346 -5.64 9.03 -11.16
CA GLY A 346 -6.37 10.15 -10.55
C GLY A 346 -5.50 11.26 -10.00
N HIS A 347 -4.23 11.36 -10.39
CA HIS A 347 -3.40 12.51 -10.02
C HIS A 347 -3.67 13.69 -10.95
N ARG A 348 -3.85 14.87 -10.34
CA ARG A 348 -3.87 16.15 -11.06
C ARG A 348 -2.46 16.48 -11.51
N ILE A 349 -2.27 16.67 -12.81
CA ILE A 349 -0.98 16.97 -13.42
C ILE A 349 -1.11 18.15 -14.38
N THR A 350 -0.02 18.91 -14.51
CA THR A 350 0.14 19.91 -15.57
C THR A 350 1.09 19.35 -16.60
N LEU A 351 0.72 19.44 -17.88
CA LEU A 351 1.53 18.99 -19.00
C LEU A 351 1.65 20.10 -20.04
N THR A 352 2.79 20.15 -20.72
CA THR A 352 2.91 20.92 -21.97
C THR A 352 2.30 20.15 -23.13
N VAL A 353 1.93 20.84 -24.21
CA VAL A 353 1.46 20.19 -25.46
C VAL A 353 2.47 19.17 -25.99
N SER A 354 3.76 19.49 -25.96
CA SER A 354 4.84 18.57 -26.34
C SER A 354 4.87 17.32 -25.46
N HIS A 355 4.79 17.52 -24.14
CA HIS A 355 4.81 16.42 -23.18
C HIS A 355 3.58 15.53 -23.35
N PHE A 356 2.40 16.11 -23.56
CA PHE A 356 1.19 15.38 -23.86
C PHE A 356 1.28 14.55 -25.14
N ASN A 357 1.77 15.14 -26.24
CA ASN A 357 1.94 14.44 -27.51
C ASN A 357 2.93 13.27 -27.39
N LYS A 358 3.98 13.42 -26.56
CA LYS A 358 4.93 12.34 -26.25
C LYS A 358 4.29 11.16 -25.50
N PHE A 359 3.22 11.42 -24.75
CA PHE A 359 2.51 10.45 -23.91
C PHE A 359 1.06 10.22 -24.38
N LEU A 360 0.85 10.20 -25.70
CA LEU A 360 -0.46 9.96 -26.35
C LEU A 360 -0.96 8.50 -26.28
N GLY A 361 -0.27 7.61 -25.57
CA GLY A 361 -0.63 6.20 -25.43
C GLY A 361 -1.23 5.83 -24.06
N PRO A 362 -1.98 4.72 -23.97
CA PRO A 362 -2.60 4.23 -22.73
C PRO A 362 -1.59 3.60 -21.74
N THR A 363 -0.33 3.47 -22.12
CA THR A 363 0.72 2.78 -21.36
C THR A 363 1.50 3.70 -20.43
N SER A 364 1.51 5.01 -20.67
CA SER A 364 2.18 5.98 -19.80
C SER A 364 1.54 7.36 -19.89
N ASP A 365 1.23 7.93 -18.74
CA ASP A 365 0.52 9.21 -18.65
C ASP A 365 1.47 10.39 -18.48
N GLY A 366 2.79 10.19 -18.49
CA GLY A 366 3.77 11.24 -18.14
C GLY A 366 3.61 11.76 -16.70
N CYS A 367 2.86 11.05 -15.85
CA CYS A 367 2.56 11.46 -14.49
C CYS A 367 3.76 11.22 -13.57
N ARG A 368 4.39 12.32 -13.14
CA ARG A 368 5.56 12.31 -12.23
C ARG A 368 5.28 11.68 -10.87
N ILE A 369 4.02 11.64 -10.44
CA ILE A 369 3.63 10.93 -9.21
C ILE A 369 3.64 9.42 -9.47
N CYS A 370 2.96 8.96 -10.53
CA CYS A 370 2.95 7.53 -10.89
C CYS A 370 4.35 6.96 -11.16
N SER A 371 5.26 7.77 -11.72
CA SER A 371 6.64 7.37 -11.99
C SER A 371 7.62 7.61 -10.84
N ASN A 372 7.13 7.95 -9.63
CA ASN A 372 7.94 8.19 -8.43
C ASN A 372 9.03 9.27 -8.63
N HIS A 373 8.69 10.34 -9.36
CA HIS A 373 9.49 11.57 -9.47
C HIS A 373 8.94 12.72 -8.63
N LEU A 374 7.69 12.61 -8.14
CA LEU A 374 7.05 13.54 -7.22
C LEU A 374 6.31 12.75 -6.14
N VAL A 375 6.42 13.17 -4.88
CA VAL A 375 5.73 12.54 -3.76
C VAL A 375 4.25 12.97 -3.72
N GLU A 376 3.37 12.01 -3.46
CA GLU A 376 1.95 12.19 -3.17
C GLU A 376 1.62 11.40 -1.89
N PRO A 377 1.31 12.09 -0.78
CA PRO A 377 0.88 11.45 0.46
C PRO A 377 -0.35 10.54 0.27
N GLY A 378 -0.28 9.34 0.84
CA GLY A 378 -1.31 8.31 0.70
C GLY A 378 -1.19 7.49 -0.60
N PHE A 379 -0.13 7.67 -1.39
CA PHE A 379 0.04 6.95 -2.66
C PHE A 379 1.44 6.34 -2.84
N ASN A 380 2.47 7.17 -3.00
CA ASN A 380 3.84 6.72 -3.32
C ASN A 380 4.88 7.15 -2.28
N ASP A 381 4.44 7.79 -1.21
CA ASP A 381 5.29 8.17 -0.10
C ASP A 381 5.76 6.96 0.73
N LEU A 382 6.77 7.18 1.56
CA LEU A 382 7.38 6.14 2.38
C LEU A 382 6.43 5.55 3.42
N GLU A 383 5.57 6.38 4.03
CA GLU A 383 4.61 5.96 5.05
C GLU A 383 3.59 4.96 4.50
N THR A 384 3.03 5.29 3.34
CA THR A 384 2.04 4.47 2.65
C THR A 384 2.67 3.18 2.12
N ARG A 385 3.85 3.26 1.49
CA ARG A 385 4.46 2.12 0.79
C ARG A 385 5.22 1.17 1.71
N TYR A 386 5.82 1.70 2.78
CA TYR A 386 6.68 0.96 3.69
C TYR A 386 6.43 1.36 5.16
N PRO A 387 5.23 1.11 5.72
CA PRO A 387 4.83 1.59 7.04
C PRO A 387 5.72 1.06 8.19
N ALA A 388 6.32 -0.11 8.03
CA ALA A 388 7.30 -0.62 9.00
C ALA A 388 8.59 0.23 9.00
N ARG A 389 9.07 0.67 7.82
CA ARG A 389 10.25 1.52 7.70
C ARG A 389 9.96 2.96 8.08
N ALA A 390 8.79 3.47 7.75
CA ALA A 390 8.37 4.82 8.15
C ALA A 390 8.37 5.01 9.67
N ARG A 391 8.03 3.97 10.45
CA ARG A 391 8.15 3.98 11.92
C ARG A 391 9.58 4.11 12.43
N GLU A 392 10.57 3.73 11.62
CA GLU A 392 11.98 3.91 11.95
C GLU A 392 12.46 5.31 11.56
N PHE A 393 11.71 6.09 10.78
CA PHE A 393 12.08 7.46 10.41
C PHE A 393 11.87 8.41 11.58
N HIS A 394 12.79 9.36 11.80
CA HIS A 394 12.71 10.26 12.96
C HIS A 394 12.53 11.73 12.53
N PRO A 395 11.30 12.27 12.47
CA PRO A 395 11.04 13.61 11.93
C PRO A 395 11.81 14.73 12.62
N GLU A 396 11.95 14.69 13.95
CA GLU A 396 12.67 15.71 14.72
C GLU A 396 14.17 15.76 14.39
N ASP A 397 14.76 14.62 14.01
CA ASP A 397 16.16 14.55 13.57
C ASP A 397 16.30 14.88 12.07
N ASN A 398 15.21 15.25 11.39
CA ASN A 398 15.14 15.60 9.96
C ASN A 398 14.36 16.90 9.73
N ASP A 399 14.54 17.90 10.60
CA ASP A 399 13.93 19.23 10.46
C ASP A 399 12.39 19.21 10.34
N GLY A 400 11.73 18.22 10.95
CA GLY A 400 10.28 18.05 10.92
C GLY A 400 9.73 17.43 9.64
N ILE A 401 10.58 16.98 8.71
CA ILE A 401 10.14 16.25 7.51
C ILE A 401 9.45 14.95 7.93
N LEU A 402 8.26 14.72 7.40
CA LEU A 402 7.47 13.51 7.68
C LEU A 402 7.76 12.41 6.64
N PRO A 403 7.59 11.12 7.00
CA PRO A 403 7.75 10.00 6.07
C PRO A 403 6.79 10.08 4.88
N SER A 404 5.61 10.66 5.08
CA SER A 404 4.63 10.93 4.02
C SER A 404 5.07 12.00 3.00
N GLN A 405 6.17 12.72 3.25
CA GLN A 405 6.70 13.78 2.39
C GLN A 405 7.91 13.34 1.56
N ILE A 406 8.33 12.07 1.66
CA ILE A 406 9.50 11.56 0.94
C ILE A 406 9.18 10.30 0.15
N LEU A 407 9.90 10.14 -0.96
CA LEU A 407 9.81 8.94 -1.79
C LEU A 407 10.71 7.81 -1.24
N PRO A 408 10.27 6.54 -1.29
CA PRO A 408 11.12 5.40 -1.02
C PRO A 408 12.35 5.31 -1.94
N SER A 409 12.26 5.87 -3.15
CA SER A 409 13.35 5.94 -4.14
C SER A 409 14.26 7.15 -3.96
N SER A 410 14.07 7.96 -2.91
CA SER A 410 14.96 9.08 -2.63
C SER A 410 16.37 8.58 -2.31
N THR A 411 17.37 9.28 -2.84
CA THR A 411 18.79 9.06 -2.55
C THR A 411 19.31 10.01 -1.48
N THR A 412 18.52 11.01 -1.08
CA THR A 412 18.86 11.94 0.01
C THR A 412 18.96 11.18 1.32
N PRO A 413 20.09 11.28 2.05
CA PRO A 413 20.21 10.68 3.38
C PRO A 413 19.29 11.36 4.39
N TYR A 414 18.62 10.55 5.22
CA TYR A 414 17.83 10.98 6.37
C TYR A 414 18.25 10.20 7.62
N ASN A 415 17.81 10.69 8.77
CA ASN A 415 18.02 10.11 10.08
C ASN A 415 16.88 9.16 10.47
N TRP A 416 17.24 7.97 10.91
CA TRP A 416 16.35 6.88 11.31
C TRP A 416 16.74 6.38 12.70
N ARG A 417 15.83 5.78 13.45
CA ARG A 417 16.11 5.09 14.70
C ARG A 417 15.90 3.59 14.54
N CYS A 418 16.90 2.82 14.98
CA CYS A 418 16.75 1.36 14.95
C CYS A 418 15.68 0.91 15.96
N PRO A 419 14.83 -0.06 15.62
CA PRO A 419 13.73 -0.49 16.48
C PRO A 419 14.21 -1.21 17.76
N GLN A 420 15.45 -1.73 17.77
CA GLN A 420 15.99 -2.51 18.89
C GLN A 420 16.48 -1.64 20.05
N ALA A 421 17.12 -0.51 19.75
CA ALA A 421 17.85 0.28 20.75
C ALA A 421 17.77 1.81 20.50
N GLY A 422 17.01 2.26 19.49
CA GLY A 422 16.82 3.68 19.21
C GLY A 422 18.04 4.41 18.65
N HIS A 423 19.08 3.69 18.23
CA HIS A 423 20.29 4.28 17.66
C HIS A 423 20.02 4.98 16.34
N LEU A 424 20.63 6.16 16.18
CA LEU A 424 20.59 6.93 14.95
C LEU A 424 21.31 6.19 13.81
N ILE A 425 20.62 6.05 12.68
CA ILE A 425 21.14 5.53 11.42
C ILE A 425 20.96 6.65 10.40
N THR A 426 22.03 7.09 9.73
CA THR A 426 21.96 8.12 8.68
C THR A 426 22.16 7.45 7.32
N THR A 427 21.10 7.38 6.50
CA THR A 427 21.15 6.79 5.16
C THR A 427 19.91 7.14 4.34
N SER A 428 19.92 6.83 3.05
CA SER A 428 18.81 7.14 2.15
C SER A 428 17.63 6.15 2.29
N PRO A 429 16.39 6.58 1.98
CA PRO A 429 15.22 5.70 1.94
C PRO A 429 15.41 4.52 0.99
N THR A 430 16.03 4.75 -0.18
CA THR A 430 16.32 3.68 -1.16
C THR A 430 17.15 2.58 -0.55
N ASN A 431 18.21 2.94 0.21
CA ASN A 431 19.05 1.95 0.87
C ASN A 431 18.30 1.25 2.00
N ARG A 432 17.45 1.95 2.77
CA ARG A 432 16.68 1.35 3.88
C ARG A 432 15.61 0.38 3.42
N VAL A 433 15.05 0.62 2.25
CA VAL A 433 14.01 -0.21 1.67
C VAL A 433 14.59 -1.40 0.91
N ASN A 434 15.63 -1.20 0.09
CA ASN A 434 16.12 -2.24 -0.82
C ASN A 434 17.37 -3.00 -0.32
N GLY A 435 18.23 -2.39 0.49
CA GLY A 435 19.52 -2.99 0.89
C GLY A 435 19.76 -3.08 2.41
N ASP A 436 18.90 -2.47 3.21
CA ASP A 436 19.02 -2.17 4.65
C ASP A 436 20.41 -2.44 5.26
N PRO A 437 21.29 -1.42 5.37
CA PRO A 437 22.62 -1.61 5.94
C PRO A 437 22.59 -2.03 7.43
N GLY A 438 21.41 -1.97 8.06
CA GLY A 438 21.21 -2.25 9.46
C GLY A 438 21.81 -1.18 10.37
N CYS A 439 21.58 -1.32 11.67
CA CYS A 439 22.20 -0.45 12.65
C CYS A 439 23.66 -0.84 12.88
N ARG A 440 24.60 0.05 12.55
CA ARG A 440 26.04 -0.20 12.72
C ARG A 440 26.45 -0.45 14.17
N VAL A 441 25.76 0.17 15.12
CA VAL A 441 26.00 -0.06 16.55
C VAL A 441 25.52 -1.44 16.99
N CYS A 442 24.30 -1.84 16.62
CA CYS A 442 23.75 -3.16 16.95
C CYS A 442 24.52 -4.31 16.27
N LEU A 443 25.07 -4.05 15.08
CA LEU A 443 25.91 -4.99 14.34
C LEU A 443 27.39 -4.96 14.76
N ASN A 444 27.75 -4.20 15.80
CA ASN A 444 29.14 -4.03 16.28
C ASN A 444 30.13 -3.52 15.21
N ARG A 445 29.63 -2.84 14.18
CA ARG A 445 30.45 -2.18 13.13
C ARG A 445 30.88 -0.76 13.53
N GLU A 446 30.24 -0.18 14.53
CA GLU A 446 30.59 1.10 15.16
C GLU A 446 30.59 0.92 16.68
N PHE A 447 31.68 1.28 17.34
CA PHE A 447 31.81 1.16 18.80
C PHE A 447 31.14 2.33 19.52
N ARG A 448 30.33 2.04 20.54
CA ARG A 448 29.72 3.00 21.46
C ARG A 448 29.85 2.52 22.91
N PRO A 449 30.66 3.21 23.74
CA PRO A 449 30.74 2.94 25.17
C PRO A 449 29.37 2.98 25.84
N GLY A 450 29.12 2.06 26.77
CA GLY A 450 27.84 1.93 27.48
C GLY A 450 26.74 1.23 26.69
N VAL A 451 27.01 0.80 25.45
CA VAL A 451 26.03 0.12 24.58
C VAL A 451 26.56 -1.23 24.13
N ASN A 452 27.70 -1.25 23.44
CA ASN A 452 28.26 -2.45 22.83
C ASN A 452 29.69 -2.78 23.31
N ASP A 453 30.07 -2.24 24.46
CA ASP A 453 31.29 -2.62 25.16
C ASP A 453 31.16 -3.95 25.93
N ILE A 454 32.30 -4.56 26.26
CA ILE A 454 32.35 -5.86 26.96
C ILE A 454 31.68 -5.79 28.33
N ARG A 455 31.87 -4.70 29.09
CA ARG A 455 31.28 -4.57 30.43
C ARG A 455 29.75 -4.56 30.37
N THR A 456 29.18 -3.83 29.41
CA THR A 456 27.73 -3.69 29.26
C THR A 456 27.09 -4.96 28.69
N ARG A 457 27.66 -5.56 27.64
CA ARG A 457 27.04 -6.68 26.92
C ARG A 457 27.41 -8.07 27.45
N CYS A 458 28.59 -8.19 28.05
CA CYS A 458 29.16 -9.46 28.52
C CYS A 458 29.74 -9.33 29.94
N PRO A 459 28.93 -8.98 30.96
CA PRO A 459 29.43 -8.72 32.32
C PRO A 459 30.21 -9.89 32.91
N GLN A 460 29.85 -11.13 32.61
CA GLN A 460 30.60 -12.33 33.01
C GLN A 460 32.03 -12.35 32.43
N LEU A 461 32.21 -11.93 31.18
CA LEU A 461 33.53 -11.87 30.55
C LEU A 461 34.35 -10.71 31.13
N ALA A 462 33.70 -9.59 31.47
CA ALA A 462 34.37 -8.48 32.14
C ALA A 462 35.00 -8.90 33.48
N THR A 463 34.40 -9.87 34.20
CA THR A 463 35.02 -10.41 35.43
C THR A 463 36.28 -11.25 35.19
N GLU A 464 36.42 -11.81 33.99
CA GLU A 464 37.61 -12.56 33.59
C GLU A 464 38.67 -11.67 32.92
N TRP A 465 38.44 -10.37 32.81
CA TRP A 465 39.40 -9.45 32.20
C TRP A 465 40.63 -9.30 33.11
N HIS A 466 41.82 -9.55 32.58
CA HIS A 466 43.03 -9.48 33.41
C HIS A 466 43.31 -8.03 33.84
N PRO A 467 43.48 -7.73 35.14
CA PRO A 467 43.48 -6.36 35.65
C PRO A 467 44.73 -5.52 35.28
N LYS A 468 45.86 -6.18 34.98
CA LYS A 468 47.16 -5.51 34.78
C LYS A 468 47.83 -5.74 33.41
N LEU A 469 47.33 -6.69 32.62
CA LEU A 469 47.98 -7.08 31.36
C LEU A 469 47.28 -6.49 30.12
N ASN A 470 46.12 -5.85 30.33
CA ASN A 470 45.42 -5.13 29.28
C ASN A 470 45.63 -3.64 29.45
N VAL A 471 45.92 -2.95 28.35
CA VAL A 471 46.02 -1.48 28.33
C VAL A 471 44.63 -0.84 28.40
N ARG A 472 43.64 -1.44 27.70
CA ARG A 472 42.25 -0.97 27.66
C ARG A 472 41.39 -1.68 28.72
N ARG A 473 40.41 -0.96 29.25
CA ARG A 473 39.38 -1.49 30.15
C ARG A 473 38.25 -2.20 29.38
N PRO A 474 37.49 -3.11 30.00
CA PRO A 474 36.35 -3.77 29.36
C PRO A 474 35.31 -2.81 28.75
N GLU A 475 35.10 -1.64 29.36
CA GLU A 475 34.20 -0.60 28.86
C GLU A 475 34.72 0.21 27.67
N GLU A 476 36.00 0.06 27.34
CA GLU A 476 36.68 0.77 26.24
C GLU A 476 36.81 -0.11 24.98
N VAL A 477 36.26 -1.34 25.01
CA VAL A 477 36.42 -2.31 23.92
C VAL A 477 35.08 -2.92 23.52
N ALA A 478 34.80 -2.95 22.22
CA ALA A 478 33.59 -3.55 21.66
C ALA A 478 33.58 -5.08 21.80
N VAL A 479 32.41 -5.68 22.02
CA VAL A 479 32.26 -7.16 22.04
C VAL A 479 32.65 -7.85 20.73
N GLY A 480 32.57 -7.14 19.60
CA GLY A 480 32.97 -7.63 18.28
C GLY A 480 34.41 -7.27 17.88
N SER A 481 35.24 -6.80 18.82
CA SER A 481 36.62 -6.43 18.50
C SER A 481 37.44 -7.64 18.04
N PRO A 482 38.18 -7.55 16.91
CA PRO A 482 39.09 -8.60 16.47
C PRO A 482 40.40 -8.63 17.27
N ASP A 483 40.58 -7.72 18.23
CA ASP A 483 41.80 -7.63 19.04
C ASP A 483 41.91 -8.80 20.04
N SER A 484 43.14 -9.12 20.44
CA SER A 484 43.40 -10.00 21.58
C SER A 484 43.37 -9.23 22.90
N ALA A 485 43.01 -9.94 23.96
CA ALA A 485 43.10 -9.47 25.34
C ALA A 485 43.60 -10.60 26.26
N TRP A 486 44.14 -10.22 27.41
CA TRP A 486 44.52 -11.12 28.48
C TRP A 486 43.35 -11.40 29.41
N TRP A 487 43.12 -12.68 29.70
CA TRP A 487 42.02 -13.18 30.51
C TRP A 487 42.56 -13.93 31.72
N GLN A 488 41.83 -13.90 32.82
CA GLN A 488 42.10 -14.64 34.04
C GLN A 488 40.82 -15.32 34.52
N CYS A 489 40.81 -16.65 34.55
CA CYS A 489 39.65 -17.39 35.06
C CYS A 489 39.68 -17.44 36.58
N ARG A 490 38.57 -17.89 37.19
CA ARG A 490 38.44 -18.11 38.65
C ARG A 490 39.49 -19.04 39.29
N PHE A 491 40.18 -19.85 38.48
CA PHE A 491 41.26 -20.74 38.93
C PHE A 491 42.66 -20.11 38.71
N ASN A 492 42.74 -18.79 38.49
CA ASN A 492 43.96 -18.03 38.26
C ASN A 492 44.80 -18.45 37.05
N HIS A 493 44.24 -19.24 36.13
CA HIS A 493 44.88 -19.42 34.82
C HIS A 493 44.79 -18.13 34.04
N VAL A 494 45.93 -17.64 33.56
CA VAL A 494 46.05 -16.47 32.70
C VAL A 494 46.33 -16.93 31.28
N TRP A 495 45.62 -16.37 30.30
CA TRP A 495 45.83 -16.66 28.87
C TRP A 495 45.45 -15.47 28.00
N GLU A 496 46.03 -15.39 26.81
CA GLU A 496 45.64 -14.45 25.76
C GLU A 496 44.64 -15.11 24.81
N ALA A 497 43.59 -14.39 24.43
CA ALA A 497 42.63 -14.86 23.44
C ALA A 497 41.97 -13.67 22.71
N LEU A 498 41.52 -13.92 21.48
CA LEU A 498 40.67 -12.98 20.74
C LEU A 498 39.40 -12.69 21.52
N ILE A 499 39.04 -11.41 21.60
CA ILE A 499 37.84 -10.96 22.31
C ILE A 499 36.60 -11.60 21.69
N GLU A 500 36.48 -11.57 20.36
CA GLU A 500 35.39 -12.21 19.63
C GLU A 500 35.27 -13.71 19.97
N SER A 501 36.38 -14.44 20.08
CA SER A 501 36.37 -15.87 20.44
C SER A 501 35.81 -16.10 21.85
N ARG A 502 36.14 -15.23 22.81
CA ARG A 502 35.60 -15.31 24.18
C ARG A 502 34.10 -15.02 24.22
N VAL A 503 33.65 -14.04 23.43
CA VAL A 503 32.21 -13.70 23.29
C VAL A 503 31.43 -14.87 22.67
N HIS A 504 32.01 -15.62 21.74
CA HIS A 504 31.43 -16.86 21.20
C HIS A 504 31.49 -18.07 22.15
N GLY A 505 31.96 -17.88 23.39
CA GLY A 505 31.88 -18.90 24.46
C GLY A 505 33.15 -19.75 24.65
N HIS A 506 34.25 -19.49 23.94
CA HIS A 506 35.49 -20.25 24.11
C HIS A 506 36.18 -19.87 25.43
N GLY A 507 36.10 -20.73 26.44
CA GLY A 507 36.64 -20.49 27.80
C GLY A 507 38.14 -20.70 27.97
N CYS A 508 38.59 -20.76 29.22
CA CYS A 508 39.99 -21.03 29.57
C CYS A 508 40.49 -22.37 28.98
N PRO A 509 41.58 -22.38 28.18
CA PRO A 509 42.11 -23.60 27.57
C PRO A 509 42.47 -24.69 28.60
N LYS A 510 43.04 -24.29 29.75
CA LYS A 510 43.42 -25.23 30.83
C LYS A 510 42.20 -25.86 31.51
N CYS A 511 41.12 -25.09 31.70
CA CYS A 511 39.89 -25.63 32.30
C CYS A 511 39.15 -26.56 31.34
N SER A 512 39.09 -26.18 30.05
CA SER A 512 38.48 -27.01 29.00
C SER A 512 39.23 -28.34 28.80
N ALA A 513 40.58 -28.32 28.82
CA ALA A 513 41.39 -29.53 28.70
C ALA A 513 41.15 -30.53 29.85
N ARG A 514 40.81 -30.04 31.05
CA ARG A 514 40.46 -30.87 32.22
C ARG A 514 38.97 -31.24 32.29
N LYS A 515 38.17 -30.86 31.28
CA LYS A 515 36.69 -30.99 31.28
C LYS A 515 36.03 -30.44 32.55
N LEU A 516 36.67 -29.48 33.21
CA LEU A 516 36.14 -28.76 34.37
C LEU A 516 35.28 -27.61 33.87
N HIS A 517 34.23 -27.92 33.10
CA HIS A 517 33.26 -26.93 32.68
C HIS A 517 32.37 -26.55 33.87
N GLY A 518 32.86 -25.59 34.66
CA GLY A 518 32.07 -24.84 35.65
C GLY A 518 31.66 -25.56 36.93
N THR A 519 31.74 -26.90 37.00
CA THR A 519 31.31 -27.68 38.17
C THR A 519 32.19 -28.92 38.42
N ASN A 520 32.38 -29.28 39.69
CA ASN A 520 33.08 -30.49 40.13
C ASN A 520 32.10 -31.53 40.71
N LEU A 521 32.59 -32.74 41.01
CA LEU A 521 31.75 -33.85 41.46
C LEU A 521 30.95 -33.53 42.75
N PRO A 522 31.52 -32.93 43.81
CA PRO A 522 30.74 -32.54 45.00
C PRO A 522 29.68 -31.48 44.72
N ALA A 523 29.96 -30.49 43.87
CA ALA A 523 28.98 -29.45 43.53
C ALA A 523 27.81 -29.97 42.68
N ALA A 524 28.07 -30.95 41.81
CA ALA A 524 27.04 -31.51 40.94
C ALA A 524 26.26 -32.68 41.58
N ARG A 525 26.94 -33.55 42.35
CA ARG A 525 26.41 -34.79 42.92
C ARG A 525 26.99 -35.07 44.31
N PRO A 526 26.57 -34.31 45.34
CA PRO A 526 27.07 -34.47 46.71
C PRO A 526 26.72 -35.84 47.30
N ASP A 527 25.61 -36.44 46.88
CA ASP A 527 25.18 -37.80 47.25
C ASP A 527 26.18 -38.87 46.80
N ILE A 528 26.82 -38.67 45.65
CA ILE A 528 27.80 -39.61 45.10
C ILE A 528 29.20 -39.32 45.62
N ALA A 529 29.56 -38.04 45.80
CA ALA A 529 30.85 -37.66 46.33
C ALA A 529 31.12 -38.26 47.74
N GLN A 530 30.07 -38.50 48.52
CA GLN A 530 30.17 -39.18 49.83
C GLN A 530 30.63 -40.65 49.75
N GLU A 531 30.44 -41.32 48.61
CA GLU A 531 30.90 -42.70 48.40
C GLU A 531 32.34 -42.78 47.91
N TRP A 532 33.03 -41.65 47.74
CA TRP A 532 34.42 -41.63 47.28
C TRP A 532 35.34 -42.25 48.33
N ASP A 533 36.13 -43.25 47.96
CA ASP A 533 37.13 -43.81 48.87
C ASP A 533 38.37 -42.90 48.88
N LEU A 534 38.47 -42.06 49.91
CA LEU A 534 39.54 -41.05 50.00
C LEU A 534 40.92 -41.71 50.04
N ASP A 535 41.10 -42.72 50.88
CA ASP A 535 42.40 -43.37 51.10
C ASP A 535 42.87 -44.11 49.84
N ALA A 536 41.96 -44.82 49.16
CA ALA A 536 42.29 -45.58 47.96
C ALA A 536 42.52 -44.71 46.71
N ASN A 537 42.08 -43.45 46.71
CA ASN A 537 42.21 -42.53 45.58
C ASN A 537 43.25 -41.43 45.78
N MET A 538 44.00 -41.42 46.89
CA MET A 538 45.06 -40.44 47.13
C MET A 538 46.09 -40.43 45.98
N PRO A 539 46.52 -39.24 45.50
CA PRO A 539 46.26 -37.90 46.04
C PRO A 539 45.03 -37.18 45.45
N VAL A 540 44.20 -37.85 44.64
CA VAL A 540 43.10 -37.22 43.89
C VAL A 540 41.85 -37.07 44.76
N LYS A 541 41.35 -35.84 44.88
CA LYS A 541 40.13 -35.55 45.66
C LYS A 541 38.91 -35.42 44.74
N PRO A 542 37.69 -35.67 45.24
CA PRO A 542 36.48 -35.53 44.41
C PRO A 542 36.28 -34.10 43.87
N GLU A 543 36.79 -33.06 44.55
CA GLU A 543 36.73 -31.67 44.08
C GLU A 543 37.54 -31.43 42.80
N ASP A 544 38.52 -32.27 42.52
CA ASP A 544 39.41 -32.19 41.36
C ASP A 544 38.81 -32.88 40.12
N VAL A 545 37.65 -33.54 40.28
CA VAL A 545 37.09 -34.44 39.27
C VAL A 545 35.75 -33.90 38.77
N ALA A 546 35.58 -33.88 37.44
CA ALA A 546 34.33 -33.50 36.81
C ALA A 546 33.28 -34.63 36.93
N PRO A 547 31.98 -34.32 37.11
CA PRO A 547 30.93 -35.34 37.34
C PRO A 547 30.67 -36.29 36.16
N HIS A 548 31.24 -35.98 35.00
CA HIS A 548 31.13 -36.70 33.74
C HIS A 548 32.49 -37.27 33.30
N SER A 549 33.46 -37.34 34.22
CA SER A 549 34.76 -37.93 33.92
C SER A 549 34.60 -39.41 33.55
N CYS A 550 35.38 -39.84 32.57
CA CYS A 550 35.46 -41.23 32.16
C CYS A 550 36.44 -42.05 33.02
N ASP A 551 37.13 -41.42 33.97
CA ASP A 551 38.16 -42.04 34.79
C ASP A 551 37.55 -42.97 35.85
N THR A 552 38.29 -44.02 36.20
CA THR A 552 37.86 -45.06 37.15
C THR A 552 38.50 -44.84 38.51
N TYR A 553 37.67 -44.74 39.54
CA TYR A 553 38.10 -44.54 40.92
C TYR A 553 37.54 -45.61 41.85
N ALA A 554 38.09 -45.69 43.06
CA ALA A 554 37.59 -46.52 44.14
C ALA A 554 36.41 -45.85 44.85
N TRP A 555 35.41 -46.65 45.19
CA TRP A 555 34.17 -46.23 45.83
C TRP A 555 33.85 -47.18 46.99
N ARG A 556 33.16 -46.65 47.99
CA ARG A 556 32.69 -47.37 49.16
C ARG A 556 31.23 -47.04 49.37
N CYS A 557 30.36 -48.03 49.22
CA CYS A 557 28.92 -47.80 49.34
C CYS A 557 28.51 -47.63 50.82
N PRO A 558 27.28 -47.18 51.12
CA PRO A 558 26.80 -47.03 52.51
C PRO A 558 26.78 -48.32 53.33
N LYS A 559 26.82 -49.50 52.70
CA LYS A 559 26.97 -50.82 53.35
C LYS A 559 28.44 -51.28 53.43
N ASP A 560 29.38 -50.35 53.25
CA ASP A 560 30.84 -50.55 53.33
C ASP A 560 31.47 -51.52 52.32
N HIS A 561 30.76 -51.90 51.24
CA HIS A 561 31.38 -52.68 50.17
C HIS A 561 32.36 -51.83 49.33
N PRO A 562 33.63 -52.24 49.16
CA PRO A 562 34.58 -51.57 48.29
C PRO A 562 34.41 -52.01 46.83
N TYR A 563 34.37 -51.06 45.89
CA TYR A 563 34.24 -51.34 44.46
C TYR A 563 34.91 -50.27 43.58
N ARG A 564 35.30 -50.62 42.34
CA ARG A 564 35.84 -49.67 41.35
C ARG A 564 34.82 -49.40 40.25
N GLN A 565 34.66 -48.13 39.88
CA GLN A 565 33.71 -47.70 38.85
C GLN A 565 34.13 -46.36 38.20
N ARG A 566 33.72 -46.14 36.95
CA ARG A 566 33.88 -44.85 36.27
C ARG A 566 32.96 -43.78 36.85
N VAL A 567 33.43 -42.52 36.92
CA VAL A 567 32.64 -41.41 37.49
C VAL A 567 31.33 -41.20 36.70
N ASP A 568 31.38 -41.13 35.36
CA ASP A 568 30.21 -41.01 34.50
C ASP A 568 29.17 -42.13 34.69
N ARG A 569 29.63 -43.37 34.87
CA ARG A 569 28.77 -44.54 35.17
C ARG A 569 28.17 -44.44 36.57
N ARG A 570 28.95 -44.00 37.55
CA ARG A 570 28.45 -43.81 38.93
C ARG A 570 27.43 -42.68 38.99
N THR A 571 27.67 -41.56 38.30
CA THR A 571 26.75 -40.41 38.23
C THR A 571 25.49 -40.69 37.43
N SER A 572 25.54 -41.56 36.44
CA SER A 572 24.35 -42.05 35.71
C SER A 572 23.57 -43.17 36.41
N GLY A 573 23.90 -43.51 37.66
CA GLY A 573 23.09 -44.41 38.51
C GLY A 573 23.61 -45.84 38.66
N SER A 574 24.78 -46.19 38.09
CA SER A 574 25.39 -47.51 38.33
C SER A 574 26.05 -47.56 39.72
N GLY A 575 25.33 -48.08 40.71
CA GLY A 575 25.82 -48.22 42.09
C GLY A 575 26.63 -49.50 42.36
N CYS A 576 26.81 -49.77 43.66
CA CYS A 576 27.57 -50.91 44.18
C CYS A 576 27.13 -52.27 43.55
N PRO A 577 28.06 -53.07 43.00
CA PRO A 577 27.71 -54.34 42.35
C PRO A 577 27.25 -55.41 43.35
N TYR A 578 27.67 -55.34 44.61
CA TYR A 578 27.25 -56.28 45.67
C TYR A 578 25.82 -55.98 46.13
N CYS A 579 25.51 -54.71 46.46
CA CYS A 579 24.15 -54.30 46.82
C CYS A 579 23.13 -54.58 45.71
N ALA A 580 23.54 -54.45 44.45
CA ALA A 580 22.70 -54.71 43.29
C ALA A 580 22.64 -56.21 42.90
N ARG A 581 23.21 -57.12 43.70
CA ARG A 581 23.32 -58.57 43.41
C ARG A 581 23.80 -58.85 41.97
N ARG A 582 24.79 -58.08 41.51
CA ARG A 582 25.52 -58.33 40.25
C ARG A 582 26.82 -59.09 40.48
N LYS A 583 27.34 -59.06 41.72
CA LYS A 583 28.44 -59.87 42.21
C LYS A 583 28.01 -60.54 43.52
N PRO A 584 28.40 -61.81 43.77
CA PRO A 584 28.17 -62.44 45.04
C PRO A 584 28.97 -61.74 46.14
N LEU A 585 28.35 -61.65 47.31
CA LEU A 585 29.01 -61.35 48.57
C LEU A 585 29.23 -62.69 49.28
N PRO A 586 30.49 -63.18 49.33
CA PRO A 586 30.81 -64.48 49.93
C PRO A 586 30.35 -64.55 51.39
N GLY A 587 29.69 -65.65 51.76
CA GLY A 587 29.14 -65.89 53.09
C GLY A 587 27.73 -65.33 53.31
N GLU A 588 27.15 -64.61 52.34
CA GLU A 588 25.83 -64.00 52.49
C GLU A 588 24.88 -64.29 51.31
N THR A 589 25.33 -64.09 50.07
CA THR A 589 24.43 -64.10 48.90
C THR A 589 24.82 -65.09 47.81
N ASP A 590 25.96 -65.76 47.99
CA ASP A 590 26.40 -66.82 47.12
C ASP A 590 25.55 -68.10 47.27
N VAL A 591 25.64 -69.00 46.30
CA VAL A 591 24.82 -70.23 46.26
C VAL A 591 25.15 -71.17 47.42
N ALA A 592 26.41 -71.26 47.85
CA ALA A 592 26.79 -72.10 48.99
C ALA A 592 26.12 -71.64 50.28
N SER A 593 26.03 -70.33 50.48
CA SER A 593 25.44 -69.71 51.67
C SER A 593 23.91 -69.69 51.63
N GLU A 594 23.29 -69.35 50.49
CA GLU A 594 21.82 -69.29 50.39
C GLU A 594 21.17 -70.69 50.26
N HIS A 595 21.87 -71.68 49.69
CA HIS A 595 21.33 -73.03 49.40
C HIS A 595 22.29 -74.17 49.78
N PRO A 596 22.69 -74.31 51.07
CA PRO A 596 23.73 -75.23 51.52
C PRO A 596 23.38 -76.72 51.34
N LEU A 597 22.10 -77.08 51.26
CA LEU A 597 21.70 -78.47 51.02
C LEU A 597 21.80 -78.86 49.54
N LEU A 598 21.60 -77.92 48.61
CA LEU A 598 21.62 -78.22 47.18
C LEU A 598 23.04 -78.42 46.65
N ILE A 599 24.03 -77.78 47.27
CA ILE A 599 25.43 -77.93 46.88
C ILE A 599 25.98 -79.34 47.14
N ILE A 600 25.28 -80.18 47.93
CA ILE A 600 25.60 -81.61 48.07
C ILE A 600 25.53 -82.32 46.72
N ASP A 601 24.61 -81.90 45.86
CA ASP A 601 24.48 -82.41 44.49
C ASP A 601 25.42 -81.70 43.50
N TRP A 602 26.30 -80.78 43.92
CA TRP A 602 27.16 -80.04 42.97
C TRP A 602 28.23 -80.94 42.36
N ASP A 603 28.31 -80.96 41.03
CA ASP A 603 29.32 -81.74 40.32
C ASP A 603 30.61 -80.91 40.16
N THR A 604 31.56 -81.11 41.07
CA THR A 604 32.84 -80.36 41.07
C THR A 604 33.71 -80.67 39.85
N GLU A 605 33.70 -81.92 39.37
CA GLU A 605 34.49 -82.32 38.21
C GLU A 605 34.02 -81.61 36.93
N ARG A 606 32.69 -81.53 36.73
CA ARG A 606 32.13 -80.93 35.51
C ARG A 606 31.98 -79.43 35.56
N ASN A 607 31.89 -78.83 36.74
CA ASN A 607 31.84 -77.37 36.88
C ASN A 607 33.24 -76.73 36.94
N GLY A 608 34.31 -77.52 37.02
CA GLY A 608 35.69 -77.04 37.00
C GLY A 608 35.98 -76.08 38.16
N ASP A 609 36.56 -74.92 37.84
CA ASP A 609 36.94 -73.90 38.83
C ASP A 609 35.74 -73.14 39.43
N ILE A 610 34.53 -73.32 38.90
CA ILE A 610 33.33 -72.63 39.39
C ILE A 610 32.88 -73.27 40.69
N GLN A 611 33.08 -72.54 41.78
CA GLN A 611 32.61 -72.94 43.10
C GLN A 611 31.26 -72.28 43.46
N PRO A 612 30.36 -72.96 44.19
CA PRO A 612 29.07 -72.39 44.58
C PRO A 612 29.14 -71.09 45.41
N ASP A 613 30.24 -70.87 46.13
CA ASP A 613 30.51 -69.64 46.90
C ASP A 613 30.94 -68.45 46.03
N GLN A 614 31.23 -68.68 44.75
CA GLN A 614 31.67 -67.66 43.78
C GLN A 614 30.57 -67.23 42.81
N ILE A 615 29.36 -67.75 42.96
CA ILE A 615 28.24 -67.48 42.07
C ILE A 615 27.00 -67.07 42.85
N LEU A 616 26.13 -66.28 42.22
CA LEU A 616 24.79 -66.00 42.71
C LEU A 616 23.81 -67.07 42.21
N PRO A 617 22.62 -67.24 42.85
CA PRO A 617 21.52 -68.06 42.35
C PRO A 617 20.92 -67.54 41.02
N GLY A 618 21.68 -67.69 39.93
CA GLY A 618 21.39 -67.12 38.62
C GLY A 618 20.88 -68.14 37.60
N THR A 619 20.57 -67.65 36.41
CA THR A 619 20.02 -68.48 35.32
C THR A 619 21.07 -69.28 34.55
N ALA A 620 22.36 -69.10 34.85
CA ALA A 620 23.42 -69.95 34.32
C ALA A 620 23.20 -71.40 34.76
N LYS A 621 23.39 -72.35 33.84
CA LYS A 621 23.23 -73.77 34.12
C LYS A 621 24.55 -74.36 34.60
N HIS A 622 24.48 -75.18 35.62
CA HIS A 622 25.60 -75.89 36.22
C HIS A 622 25.26 -77.38 36.30
N TRP A 623 26.30 -78.21 36.35
CA TRP A 623 26.14 -79.66 36.46
C TRP A 623 25.87 -80.06 37.90
N TRP A 624 24.88 -80.93 38.08
CA TRP A 624 24.51 -81.49 39.37
C TRP A 624 24.47 -83.01 39.26
N LYS A 625 25.00 -83.69 40.28
CA LYS A 625 25.06 -85.15 40.37
C LYS A 625 24.56 -85.59 41.74
N CYS A 626 23.38 -86.20 41.77
CA CYS A 626 22.80 -86.64 43.04
C CYS A 626 23.40 -87.96 43.54
N PHE A 627 23.10 -88.33 44.79
CA PHE A 627 23.60 -89.57 45.40
C PHE A 627 23.18 -90.86 44.63
N GLN A 628 21.99 -90.86 44.01
CA GLN A 628 21.51 -91.94 43.11
C GLN A 628 22.17 -91.92 41.72
N ASN A 629 23.18 -91.06 41.52
CA ASN A 629 23.99 -90.97 40.31
C ASN A 629 23.27 -90.43 39.06
N HIS A 630 22.12 -89.78 39.22
CA HIS A 630 21.51 -89.00 38.15
C HIS A 630 22.29 -87.69 37.96
N GLU A 631 22.56 -87.35 36.70
CA GLU A 631 23.28 -86.14 36.30
C GLU A 631 22.33 -85.19 35.56
N GLU A 632 22.26 -83.94 35.99
CA GLU A 632 21.38 -82.94 35.38
C GLU A 632 22.13 -81.62 35.19
N LEU A 633 21.94 -80.99 34.01
CA LEU A 633 22.41 -79.63 33.74
C LEU A 633 21.27 -78.65 33.96
N GLN A 634 21.29 -77.93 35.09
CA GLN A 634 20.20 -77.06 35.53
C GLN A 634 20.71 -75.75 36.11
N SER A 635 19.91 -74.69 36.02
CA SER A 635 20.19 -73.44 36.72
C SER A 635 19.85 -73.57 38.21
N VAL A 636 20.50 -72.76 39.04
CA VAL A 636 20.28 -72.77 40.49
C VAL A 636 18.79 -72.52 40.84
N PRO A 637 18.08 -71.53 40.27
CA PRO A 637 16.65 -71.35 40.54
C PRO A 637 15.79 -72.56 40.19
N HIS A 638 16.13 -73.29 39.13
CA HIS A 638 15.39 -74.51 38.78
C HIS A 638 15.68 -75.64 39.76
N ARG A 639 16.95 -75.77 40.19
CA ARG A 639 17.38 -76.74 41.19
C ARG A 639 16.73 -76.51 42.55
N VAL A 640 16.60 -75.23 42.95
CA VAL A 640 15.87 -74.80 44.13
C VAL A 640 14.40 -75.19 44.02
N LYS A 641 13.76 -74.92 42.87
CA LYS A 641 12.35 -75.27 42.63
C LYS A 641 12.09 -76.77 42.65
N SER A 642 13.00 -77.59 42.11
CA SER A 642 12.87 -79.06 42.14
C SER A 642 13.26 -79.68 43.48
N ASN A 643 13.85 -78.88 44.37
CA ASN A 643 14.39 -79.27 45.67
C ASN A 643 15.53 -80.30 45.57
N GLY A 644 16.27 -80.31 44.46
CA GLY A 644 17.29 -81.31 44.12
C GLY A 644 16.97 -82.05 42.83
N CYS A 645 17.48 -83.27 42.66
CA CYS A 645 17.34 -84.02 41.41
C CYS A 645 15.90 -84.39 41.03
N THR A 646 15.46 -84.10 39.80
CA THR A 646 14.07 -84.35 39.37
C THR A 646 13.75 -85.82 39.13
N HIS A 647 14.78 -86.64 38.87
CA HIS A 647 14.67 -88.09 38.70
C HIS A 647 14.59 -88.85 40.03
N CYS A 648 14.91 -88.21 41.16
CA CYS A 648 14.75 -88.81 42.48
C CYS A 648 13.32 -88.61 43.02
N PRO A 649 12.79 -89.60 43.79
CA PRO A 649 11.61 -89.42 44.64
C PRO A 649 11.74 -88.16 45.50
N ALA A 650 10.63 -87.45 45.73
CA ALA A 650 10.65 -86.12 46.34
C ALA A 650 11.26 -86.09 47.75
N ASP A 651 11.06 -87.14 48.52
CA ASP A 651 11.59 -87.37 49.88
C ASP A 651 13.10 -87.64 49.90
N LEU A 652 13.69 -88.00 48.77
CA LEU A 652 15.11 -88.31 48.62
C LEU A 652 15.91 -87.18 47.97
N ARG A 653 15.31 -86.03 47.65
CA ARG A 653 16.04 -84.93 47.00
C ARG A 653 16.87 -84.14 48.01
N ALA A 654 18.01 -83.61 47.58
CA ALA A 654 18.99 -82.94 48.44
C ALA A 654 18.39 -81.82 49.31
N GLY A 655 17.41 -81.06 48.82
CA GLY A 655 16.73 -80.02 49.59
C GLY A 655 15.57 -80.49 50.47
N ALA A 656 15.19 -81.78 50.45
CA ALA A 656 14.02 -82.32 51.16
C ALA A 656 14.37 -83.08 52.45
N SER A 657 15.58 -83.64 52.58
CA SER A 657 15.98 -84.41 53.77
C SER A 657 17.43 -84.10 54.18
N PRO A 658 17.66 -83.55 55.39
CA PRO A 658 19.01 -83.29 55.89
C PRO A 658 19.78 -84.56 56.30
N ASN A 659 19.18 -85.75 56.22
CA ASN A 659 19.76 -87.03 56.66
C ASN A 659 20.15 -87.98 55.50
N LEU A 660 20.38 -87.46 54.30
CA LEU A 660 20.92 -88.28 53.19
C LEU A 660 22.37 -88.71 53.52
N PRO A 661 22.73 -89.99 53.37
CA PRO A 661 24.09 -90.46 53.66
C PRO A 661 25.11 -89.75 52.75
N ALA A 662 26.18 -89.24 53.35
CA ALA A 662 27.29 -88.64 52.62
C ALA A 662 27.94 -89.67 51.69
N ARG A 663 28.28 -89.27 50.46
CA ARG A 663 29.13 -90.07 49.58
C ARG A 663 30.56 -90.11 50.16
N HIS A 664 31.13 -91.31 50.26
CA HIS A 664 32.57 -91.50 50.45
C HIS A 664 33.34 -91.14 49.18
#